data_AF-A0A0F8XP36-F1
#
_entry.id   AF-A0A0F8XP36-F1
#
_cell.length_a   1.000
_cell.length_b   1.000
_cell.length_c   1.000
_cell.angle_alpha   90.00
_cell.angle_beta   90.00
_cell.angle_gamma   90.00
#
_symmetry.space_group_name_H-M   'P 1'
#
loop_
_entity.id
_entity.type
_entity.pdbx_description
1 polymer ?
#
loop_
_entity_poly.entity_id
_entity_poly.type
_entity_poly.pdbx_seq_one_letter_code
_entity_poly.pdbx_strand_id
1 'polypeptide(L)'
;MKYKKLLYIVSLLLFFNLGSFSLFTDWFSENLIQNQNESVIKKRNLKTSGSWILTNPIRIDDSDPSKNWSKTANDNDWCSGSGTWSDPYVIKNIWMNISQTCIEVKNSNVHFRIWNSSLLTSIFNGIVLLNVNNSNIYNNKISAGQSFGEGISLIYSNNNSIGNNFIWDSNIGIRIINGSRNWMTSNIIKNSFYHGITFEDNGNSQDSFIYNNTLINNHPGVFLRGKYHTLLNNSFTGAGIIFGYDFDEIISYNIDTSNKIDNKPIYYYSNKTYLNPEDFVNGGQILLANVNNSRIENLRISNAGLGIQLGYCFNLRINNVSLTNQIYGMGLSDSYNNTFSKISVLNNGIGIWLLGDCENNNFINNEFTNNSHAGVKSGFSDDNLFLNNLFKDNDYGLYFYNGDRNIVYRNVFINNTVNAFNELEGILNFWDNGILGNYWDDYNGTDLNLDGIGDTPYNISGATGNQDNFPLINFPHPEISIIKPSENNIFGVTPPEYEISFFGFNIDTMWYTIDSGLTIVIFSINGSIDSVLWDALPDGIVTLTFFANDTAGNVNFTSVNIIKDTLPPEIQILSPNLNDIFGINPPTFELSINESNLVSTWYTIDGGITNYTFSGLTGMVNQIAWNNKGSGLITISFYANDSLGHIGFKDVQISKDIVNPVTFIYIPLEDGIFGTTPPNFNISITGVNLVSTWYTIDGGLTNITFSGLIGSIDQDEWYVALEGQITITFYAQDRAGNIGTETVMVIKRIPPSPSIPGYNIYLLFGIVFIGLIFSLQKKHKPIIS
;
A
#
# COMPACT_ATOMS: atom_id res chain seq x y z
N MET A 1 33.76 -3.24 -48.20
CA MET A 1 34.22 -4.36 -49.04
C MET A 1 33.34 -5.56 -48.71
N LYS A 2 32.29 -5.82 -49.50
CA LYS A 2 32.31 -6.73 -50.67
C LYS A 2 32.78 -8.15 -50.31
N TYR A 3 32.08 -9.26 -50.54
CA TYR A 3 30.69 -9.56 -50.92
C TYR A 3 30.65 -11.07 -51.25
N LYS A 4 29.47 -11.70 -51.08
CA LYS A 4 28.89 -12.80 -51.91
C LYS A 4 29.33 -14.24 -51.59
N LYS A 5 28.45 -15.25 -51.64
CA LYS A 5 26.99 -15.40 -51.91
C LYS A 5 26.68 -16.90 -51.66
N LEU A 6 25.46 -17.37 -51.38
CA LEU A 6 24.26 -17.33 -52.25
C LEU A 6 23.06 -17.81 -51.38
N LEU A 7 21.98 -17.04 -51.13
CA LEU A 7 20.74 -16.83 -51.94
C LEU A 7 19.91 -18.14 -52.09
N TYR A 8 18.61 -18.29 -51.78
CA TYR A 8 17.36 -17.48 -51.91
C TYR A 8 16.30 -18.06 -50.90
N ILE A 9 15.60 -17.29 -50.05
CA ILE A 9 14.29 -16.57 -50.20
C ILE A 9 13.01 -17.40 -49.89
N VAL A 10 12.33 -16.92 -48.83
CA VAL A 10 10.89 -16.59 -48.65
C VAL A 10 9.82 -17.69 -48.52
N SER A 11 9.26 -17.70 -47.29
CA SER A 11 7.89 -17.96 -46.80
C SER A 11 6.73 -18.24 -47.76
N LEU A 12 5.83 -19.17 -47.42
CA LEU A 12 4.55 -18.94 -46.69
C LEU A 12 3.65 -20.22 -46.73
N LEU A 13 3.15 -20.63 -45.56
CA LEU A 13 1.86 -21.26 -45.22
C LEU A 13 0.99 -22.01 -46.27
N LEU A 14 0.64 -23.28 -45.99
CA LEU A 14 -0.71 -23.84 -45.69
C LEU A 14 -0.85 -25.36 -46.01
N PHE A 15 -1.17 -26.14 -44.97
CA PHE A 15 -2.07 -27.32 -44.85
C PHE A 15 -2.20 -28.39 -45.97
N PHE A 16 -1.90 -29.67 -45.65
CA PHE A 16 -2.86 -30.73 -45.24
C PHE A 16 -2.19 -32.13 -45.19
N ASN A 17 -2.36 -32.81 -44.05
CA ASN A 17 -2.52 -34.25 -43.76
C ASN A 17 -1.72 -35.40 -44.44
N LEU A 18 -1.41 -36.35 -43.53
CA LEU A 18 -1.28 -37.81 -43.66
C LEU A 18 -0.04 -38.40 -44.34
N GLY A 19 0.74 -39.14 -43.55
CA GLY A 19 1.82 -40.00 -44.03
C GLY A 19 2.64 -40.62 -42.90
N SER A 20 2.09 -41.65 -42.27
CA SER A 20 2.78 -42.62 -41.41
C SER A 20 4.09 -43.16 -42.02
N PHE A 21 5.20 -43.18 -41.27
CA PHE A 21 5.92 -44.40 -40.83
C PHE A 21 7.30 -44.08 -40.21
N SER A 22 7.57 -44.79 -39.10
CA SER A 22 8.85 -45.27 -38.56
C SER A 22 10.05 -44.32 -38.43
N LEU A 23 10.55 -44.20 -37.20
CA LEU A 23 11.96 -44.43 -36.85
C LEU A 23 12.05 -44.54 -35.32
N PHE A 24 12.24 -45.75 -34.79
CA PHE A 24 13.07 -46.00 -33.61
C PHE A 24 13.22 -47.53 -33.48
N THR A 25 14.32 -48.05 -34.00
CA THR A 25 14.87 -49.36 -33.64
C THR A 25 16.15 -49.15 -32.85
N ASP A 26 16.50 -50.20 -32.13
CA ASP A 26 17.77 -50.48 -31.45
C ASP A 26 17.80 -50.17 -29.96
N TRP A 27 17.34 -51.15 -29.16
CA TRP A 27 18.22 -51.68 -28.11
C TRP A 27 17.79 -53.09 -27.63
N PHE A 28 18.79 -53.95 -27.50
CA PHE A 28 18.82 -55.33 -26.95
C PHE A 28 18.48 -56.51 -27.87
N SER A 29 19.55 -57.03 -28.50
CA SER A 29 19.81 -58.47 -28.57
C SER A 29 21.22 -58.73 -28.06
N GLU A 30 21.37 -59.55 -27.01
CA GLU A 30 22.45 -60.55 -26.85
C GLU A 30 22.38 -61.20 -25.46
N ASN A 31 22.02 -62.49 -25.44
CA ASN A 31 22.79 -63.54 -24.78
C ASN A 31 22.10 -64.89 -25.01
N LEU A 32 22.56 -65.59 -26.06
CA LEU A 32 22.34 -67.01 -26.28
C LEU A 32 23.57 -67.75 -25.74
N ILE A 33 23.38 -68.62 -24.74
CA ILE A 33 24.35 -69.67 -24.41
C ILE A 33 23.77 -71.00 -24.90
N GLN A 34 24.47 -71.57 -25.86
CA GLN A 34 24.33 -72.94 -26.33
C GLN A 34 25.06 -73.88 -25.36
N ASN A 35 24.44 -75.00 -24.98
CA ASN A 35 25.16 -76.23 -24.64
C ASN A 35 24.26 -77.44 -24.88
N GLN A 36 24.72 -78.36 -25.73
CA GLN A 36 24.18 -79.70 -25.90
C GLN A 36 25.11 -80.71 -25.21
N ASN A 37 24.54 -81.63 -24.42
CA ASN A 37 24.68 -83.09 -24.61
C ASN A 37 23.86 -83.88 -23.57
N GLU A 38 23.22 -84.94 -24.04
CA GLU A 38 22.19 -85.77 -23.41
C GLU A 38 22.72 -86.85 -22.45
N SER A 39 21.93 -87.22 -21.41
CA SER A 39 21.38 -88.59 -21.26
C SER A 39 20.57 -88.82 -19.95
N VAL A 40 19.30 -89.20 -20.15
CA VAL A 40 18.49 -90.24 -19.46
C VAL A 40 18.06 -90.09 -17.97
N ILE A 41 16.81 -89.61 -17.83
CA ILE A 41 15.67 -90.06 -16.97
C ILE A 41 15.74 -89.89 -15.43
N LYS A 42 15.00 -88.89 -14.93
CA LYS A 42 13.75 -89.11 -14.16
C LYS A 42 12.90 -87.82 -14.09
N LYS A 43 11.65 -87.96 -14.53
CA LYS A 43 10.55 -86.97 -14.51
C LYS A 43 10.59 -86.02 -13.30
N ARG A 44 10.90 -84.76 -13.58
CA ARG A 44 10.11 -83.61 -13.11
C ARG A 44 9.81 -82.78 -14.35
N ASN A 45 8.54 -82.58 -14.65
CA ASN A 45 8.11 -81.61 -15.67
C ASN A 45 8.55 -80.21 -15.18
N LEU A 46 9.78 -79.82 -15.49
CA LEU A 46 10.23 -78.45 -15.36
C LEU A 46 9.58 -77.70 -16.53
N LYS A 47 8.47 -77.01 -16.26
CA LYS A 47 7.85 -76.07 -17.21
C LYS A 47 8.87 -74.97 -17.50
N THR A 48 9.49 -74.99 -18.67
CA THR A 48 10.42 -73.97 -19.14
C THR A 48 9.70 -72.62 -19.22
N SER A 49 10.25 -71.58 -18.59
CA SER A 49 9.67 -70.23 -18.57
C SER A 49 9.81 -69.55 -19.94
N GLY A 50 8.95 -69.92 -20.88
CA GLY A 50 8.67 -69.15 -22.10
C GLY A 50 7.57 -68.12 -21.85
N SER A 51 7.57 -67.04 -22.63
CA SER A 51 6.42 -66.14 -22.71
C SER A 51 5.25 -66.88 -23.38
N TRP A 52 4.03 -66.71 -22.86
CA TRP A 52 2.81 -67.28 -23.43
C TRP A 52 2.15 -66.24 -24.33
N ILE A 53 1.95 -66.56 -25.61
CA ILE A 53 1.18 -65.72 -26.53
C ILE A 53 -0.26 -66.20 -26.50
N LEU A 54 -1.18 -65.34 -26.07
CA LEU A 54 -2.62 -65.64 -26.04
C LEU A 54 -3.36 -64.74 -27.01
N THR A 55 -4.22 -65.34 -27.84
CA THR A 55 -5.06 -64.63 -28.83
C THR A 55 -6.50 -64.47 -28.38
N ASN A 56 -6.88 -65.10 -27.27
CA ASN A 56 -8.20 -65.02 -26.66
C ASN A 56 -8.09 -64.34 -25.29
N PRO A 57 -9.12 -63.59 -24.88
CA PRO A 57 -9.13 -62.94 -23.57
C PRO A 57 -9.16 -63.97 -22.44
N ILE A 58 -8.59 -63.60 -21.29
CA ILE A 58 -8.74 -64.35 -20.03
C ILE A 58 -10.00 -63.86 -19.32
N ARG A 59 -10.89 -64.78 -19.00
CA ARG A 59 -12.15 -64.52 -18.27
C ARG A 59 -12.25 -65.46 -17.09
N ILE A 60 -12.27 -64.90 -15.89
CA ILE A 60 -12.38 -65.64 -14.64
C ILE A 60 -13.56 -65.09 -13.84
N ASP A 61 -14.48 -65.95 -13.45
CA ASP A 61 -15.62 -65.59 -12.59
C ASP A 61 -15.84 -66.69 -11.55
N ASP A 62 -15.58 -66.38 -10.28
CA ASP A 62 -15.74 -67.35 -9.20
C ASP A 62 -17.21 -67.68 -8.90
N SER A 63 -18.16 -66.92 -9.46
CA SER A 63 -19.58 -67.28 -9.44
C SER A 63 -19.98 -68.30 -10.51
N ASP A 64 -19.11 -68.54 -11.51
CA ASP A 64 -19.33 -69.51 -12.60
C ASP A 64 -18.42 -70.75 -12.43
N PRO A 65 -18.98 -71.92 -12.09
CA PRO A 65 -18.19 -73.16 -11.93
C PRO A 65 -17.40 -73.58 -13.18
N SER A 66 -17.78 -73.11 -14.37
CA SER A 66 -17.12 -73.44 -15.63
C SER A 66 -15.93 -72.54 -15.98
N LYS A 67 -15.76 -71.42 -15.28
CA LYS A 67 -14.77 -70.38 -15.59
C LYS A 67 -14.12 -69.76 -14.34
N ASN A 68 -14.15 -70.44 -13.20
CA ASN A 68 -13.50 -69.97 -11.98
C ASN A 68 -11.96 -70.20 -11.99
N TRP A 69 -11.28 -69.75 -10.94
CA TRP A 69 -9.82 -69.89 -10.85
C TRP A 69 -9.34 -71.34 -10.86
N SER A 70 -10.01 -72.23 -10.12
CA SER A 70 -9.62 -73.65 -10.03
C SER A 70 -9.68 -74.32 -11.40
N LYS A 71 -10.77 -74.08 -12.14
CA LYS A 71 -10.94 -74.56 -13.51
C LYS A 71 -9.87 -73.98 -14.43
N THR A 72 -9.61 -72.67 -14.34
CA THR A 72 -8.60 -71.99 -15.16
C THR A 72 -7.20 -72.55 -14.90
N ALA A 73 -6.79 -72.73 -13.64
CA ALA A 73 -5.48 -73.26 -13.26
C ALA A 73 -5.30 -74.74 -13.63
N ASN A 74 -6.38 -75.52 -13.62
CA ASN A 74 -6.35 -76.92 -14.05
C ASN A 74 -6.24 -77.05 -15.57
N ASP A 75 -6.94 -76.19 -16.31
CA ASP A 75 -7.06 -76.31 -17.77
C ASP A 75 -5.91 -75.63 -18.54
N ASN A 76 -5.21 -74.69 -17.90
CA ASN A 76 -4.26 -73.82 -18.59
C ASN A 76 -2.88 -73.85 -17.95
N ASP A 77 -1.86 -74.21 -18.73
CA ASP A 77 -0.48 -74.29 -18.24
C ASP A 77 0.13 -72.97 -17.79
N TRP A 78 -0.40 -71.85 -18.28
CA TRP A 78 0.00 -70.49 -17.95
C TRP A 78 -0.60 -69.95 -16.65
N CYS A 79 -1.56 -70.68 -16.05
CA CYS A 79 -2.14 -70.40 -14.75
C CYS A 79 -1.73 -71.49 -13.74
N SER A 80 -1.48 -71.11 -12.48
CA SER A 80 -1.06 -72.06 -11.43
C SER A 80 -1.41 -71.54 -10.05
N GLY A 81 -1.22 -72.34 -8.99
CA GLY A 81 -1.49 -71.98 -7.60
C GLY A 81 -2.83 -72.50 -7.08
N SER A 82 -3.13 -72.23 -5.82
CA SER A 82 -4.34 -72.70 -5.12
C SER A 82 -5.27 -71.58 -4.63
N GLY A 83 -4.84 -70.31 -4.73
CA GLY A 83 -5.64 -69.15 -4.30
C GLY A 83 -5.49 -68.77 -2.83
N THR A 84 -4.57 -69.42 -2.11
CA THR A 84 -4.26 -69.10 -0.71
C THR A 84 -3.23 -67.98 -0.62
N TRP A 85 -3.09 -67.30 0.53
CA TRP A 85 -2.08 -66.25 0.69
C TRP A 85 -0.65 -66.75 0.42
N SER A 86 -0.32 -67.96 0.91
CA SER A 86 0.99 -68.59 0.74
C SER A 86 1.21 -69.18 -0.65
N ASP A 87 0.13 -69.53 -1.36
CA ASP A 87 0.15 -70.11 -2.71
C ASP A 87 -0.99 -69.51 -3.55
N PRO A 88 -0.87 -68.23 -3.95
CA PRO A 88 -1.91 -67.53 -4.69
C PRO A 88 -2.04 -68.07 -6.10
N TYR A 89 -3.19 -67.87 -6.74
CA TYR A 89 -3.25 -68.11 -8.19
C TYR A 89 -2.30 -67.16 -8.92
N VAL A 90 -1.62 -67.64 -9.97
CA VAL A 90 -0.61 -66.88 -10.70
C VAL A 90 -0.86 -66.96 -12.20
N ILE A 91 -1.07 -65.78 -12.81
CA ILE A 91 -1.00 -65.54 -14.25
C ILE A 91 0.31 -64.78 -14.49
N LYS A 92 1.21 -65.30 -15.33
CA LYS A 92 2.50 -64.66 -15.58
C LYS A 92 3.05 -64.87 -16.99
N ASN A 93 3.93 -63.96 -17.41
CA ASN A 93 4.63 -64.02 -18.69
C ASN A 93 3.68 -64.10 -19.89
N ILE A 94 2.54 -63.42 -19.83
CA ILE A 94 1.57 -63.39 -20.93
C ILE A 94 1.89 -62.24 -21.89
N TRP A 95 1.80 -62.48 -23.19
CA TRP A 95 1.75 -61.46 -24.22
C TRP A 95 0.41 -61.55 -24.96
N MET A 96 -0.33 -60.44 -25.01
CA MET A 96 -1.56 -60.29 -25.78
C MET A 96 -1.52 -59.03 -26.62
N ASN A 97 -2.03 -59.12 -27.83
CA ASN A 97 -2.45 -57.98 -28.64
C ASN A 97 -3.80 -58.32 -29.27
N ILE A 98 -4.89 -57.90 -28.62
CA ILE A 98 -6.25 -58.30 -28.99
C ILE A 98 -7.20 -57.10 -28.96
N SER A 99 -8.23 -57.13 -29.81
CA SER A 99 -9.27 -56.10 -29.86
C SER A 99 -10.43 -56.40 -28.90
N GLN A 100 -10.10 -56.75 -27.65
CA GLN A 100 -11.04 -57.01 -26.55
C GLN A 100 -10.36 -56.65 -25.21
N THR A 101 -11.11 -56.68 -24.12
CA THR A 101 -10.51 -56.59 -22.77
C THR A 101 -9.56 -57.77 -22.56
N CYS A 102 -8.29 -57.55 -22.23
CA CYS A 102 -7.30 -58.64 -22.16
C CYS A 102 -7.59 -59.62 -21.03
N ILE A 103 -7.73 -59.12 -19.80
CA ILE A 103 -8.01 -59.93 -18.62
C ILE A 103 -9.21 -59.36 -17.88
N GLU A 104 -10.17 -60.22 -17.53
CA GLU A 104 -11.30 -59.87 -16.67
C GLU A 104 -11.44 -60.90 -15.55
N VAL A 105 -11.48 -60.43 -14.31
CA VAL A 105 -11.73 -61.24 -13.11
C VAL A 105 -12.96 -60.69 -12.38
N LYS A 106 -13.88 -61.58 -12.03
CA LYS A 106 -15.16 -61.23 -11.39
C LYS A 106 -15.40 -62.01 -10.10
N ASN A 107 -16.04 -61.35 -9.14
CA ASN A 107 -16.62 -61.96 -7.93
C ASN A 107 -15.63 -62.79 -7.10
N SER A 108 -14.37 -62.37 -7.02
CA SER A 108 -13.28 -63.20 -6.51
C SER A 108 -12.69 -62.61 -5.23
N ASN A 109 -12.60 -63.44 -4.17
CA ASN A 109 -11.96 -63.08 -2.90
C ASN A 109 -10.66 -63.84 -2.64
N VAL A 110 -10.26 -64.72 -3.56
CA VAL A 110 -9.04 -65.52 -3.43
C VAL A 110 -7.81 -64.65 -3.66
N HIS A 111 -6.66 -65.10 -3.16
CA HIS A 111 -5.40 -64.41 -3.43
C HIS A 111 -4.90 -64.80 -4.83
N PHE A 112 -4.63 -63.80 -5.67
CA PHE A 112 -4.05 -64.04 -6.99
C PHE A 112 -3.06 -62.97 -7.42
N ARG A 113 -2.21 -63.30 -8.39
CA ARG A 113 -1.16 -62.46 -8.95
C ARG A 113 -1.22 -62.43 -10.47
N ILE A 114 -1.17 -61.25 -11.06
CA ILE A 114 -1.00 -61.04 -12.50
C ILE A 114 0.30 -60.27 -12.70
N TRP A 115 1.31 -60.87 -13.33
CA TRP A 115 2.61 -60.21 -13.43
C TRP A 115 3.47 -60.54 -14.65
N ASN A 116 4.44 -59.66 -14.92
CA ASN A 116 5.38 -59.79 -16.02
C ASN A 116 4.70 -60.04 -17.38
N SER A 117 3.54 -59.42 -17.60
CA SER A 117 2.74 -59.61 -18.80
C SER A 117 2.68 -58.32 -19.64
N SER A 118 2.59 -58.46 -20.96
CA SER A 118 2.39 -57.36 -21.92
C SER A 118 1.00 -57.47 -22.53
N LEU A 119 0.12 -56.52 -22.24
CA LEU A 119 -1.29 -56.55 -22.60
C LEU A 119 -1.60 -55.32 -23.47
N LEU A 120 -1.86 -55.55 -24.76
CA LEU A 120 -2.13 -54.49 -25.72
C LEU A 120 -3.54 -54.65 -26.29
N THR A 121 -4.29 -53.56 -26.29
CA THR A 121 -5.62 -53.44 -26.90
C THR A 121 -5.85 -52.01 -27.38
N SER A 122 -6.77 -51.82 -28.32
CA SER A 122 -6.92 -50.55 -29.07
C SER A 122 -8.02 -49.62 -28.56
N ILE A 123 -9.12 -50.17 -28.01
CA ILE A 123 -10.27 -49.41 -27.49
C ILE A 123 -10.94 -50.08 -26.29
N PHE A 124 -10.35 -51.16 -25.76
CA PHE A 124 -10.89 -51.94 -24.65
C PHE A 124 -9.93 -51.88 -23.46
N ASN A 125 -10.23 -52.61 -22.39
CA ASN A 125 -9.45 -52.51 -21.16
C ASN A 125 -8.29 -53.50 -21.11
N GLY A 126 -7.18 -53.13 -20.47
CA GLY A 126 -6.10 -54.07 -20.19
C GLY A 126 -6.54 -55.13 -19.18
N ILE A 127 -6.79 -54.70 -17.95
CA ILE A 127 -7.24 -55.57 -16.85
C ILE A 127 -8.49 -54.98 -16.21
N VAL A 128 -9.54 -55.80 -16.04
CA VAL A 128 -10.77 -55.43 -15.33
C VAL A 128 -10.97 -56.35 -14.13
N LEU A 129 -11.17 -55.74 -12.97
CA LEU A 129 -11.53 -56.38 -11.71
C LEU A 129 -12.91 -55.90 -11.30
N LEU A 130 -13.88 -56.81 -11.20
CA LEU A 130 -15.25 -56.48 -10.79
C LEU A 130 -15.63 -57.29 -9.55
N ASN A 131 -15.93 -56.60 -8.44
CA ASN A 131 -16.21 -57.22 -7.15
C ASN A 131 -15.08 -58.19 -6.74
N VAL A 132 -13.84 -57.70 -6.77
CA VAL A 132 -12.63 -58.47 -6.50
C VAL A 132 -11.88 -57.92 -5.29
N ASN A 133 -11.39 -58.83 -4.46
CA ASN A 133 -10.49 -58.49 -3.36
C ASN A 133 -9.21 -59.31 -3.43
N ASN A 134 -8.16 -58.84 -2.74
CA ASN A 134 -6.93 -59.59 -2.49
C ASN A 134 -6.06 -59.91 -3.72
N SER A 135 -6.16 -59.11 -4.79
CA SER A 135 -5.30 -59.25 -5.96
C SER A 135 -3.96 -58.53 -5.83
N ASN A 136 -2.96 -59.01 -6.56
CA ASN A 136 -1.69 -58.31 -6.75
C ASN A 136 -1.33 -58.27 -8.25
N ILE A 137 -1.55 -57.12 -8.87
CA ILE A 137 -1.23 -56.83 -10.27
C ILE A 137 0.10 -56.09 -10.30
N TYR A 138 1.18 -56.75 -10.76
CA TYR A 138 2.49 -56.11 -10.70
C TYR A 138 3.42 -56.36 -11.89
N ASN A 139 4.29 -55.39 -12.20
CA ASN A 139 5.29 -55.52 -13.26
C ASN A 139 4.71 -55.88 -14.63
N ASN A 140 3.54 -55.33 -14.98
CA ASN A 140 2.93 -55.51 -16.31
C ASN A 140 3.17 -54.29 -17.20
N LYS A 141 3.16 -54.52 -18.51
CA LYS A 141 3.17 -53.51 -19.56
C LYS A 141 1.78 -53.47 -20.19
N ILE A 142 1.05 -52.36 -20.07
CA ILE A 142 -0.34 -52.27 -20.53
C ILE A 142 -0.54 -51.04 -21.42
N SER A 143 -1.16 -51.24 -22.59
CA SER A 143 -1.66 -50.17 -23.44
C SER A 143 -3.08 -50.49 -23.88
N ALA A 144 -3.98 -49.51 -23.72
CA ALA A 144 -5.43 -49.72 -23.88
C ALA A 144 -6.08 -48.83 -24.97
N GLY A 145 -5.31 -47.92 -25.56
CA GLY A 145 -5.79 -46.93 -26.51
C GLY A 145 -6.48 -45.74 -25.85
N GLN A 146 -6.30 -44.56 -26.45
CA GLN A 146 -6.67 -43.27 -25.84
C GLN A 146 -8.16 -42.90 -25.93
N SER A 147 -8.95 -43.58 -26.77
CA SER A 147 -10.36 -43.18 -26.98
C SER A 147 -11.28 -43.64 -25.85
N PHE A 148 -11.21 -44.92 -25.45
CA PHE A 148 -12.12 -45.50 -24.46
C PHE A 148 -11.46 -46.51 -23.51
N GLY A 149 -10.23 -46.96 -23.80
CA GLY A 149 -9.64 -48.08 -23.09
C GLY A 149 -8.98 -47.68 -21.77
N GLU A 150 -9.23 -48.47 -20.75
CA GLU A 150 -8.63 -48.31 -19.42
C GLU A 150 -7.47 -49.28 -19.26
N GLY A 151 -6.33 -48.82 -18.72
CA GLY A 151 -5.20 -49.70 -18.44
C GLY A 151 -5.60 -50.78 -17.42
N ILE A 152 -5.99 -50.35 -16.21
CA ILE A 152 -6.48 -51.21 -15.14
C ILE A 152 -7.75 -50.58 -14.54
N SER A 153 -8.83 -51.36 -14.46
CA SER A 153 -10.13 -50.91 -13.96
C SER A 153 -10.59 -51.76 -12.78
N LEU A 154 -10.89 -51.12 -11.66
CA LEU A 154 -11.37 -51.74 -10.42
C LEU A 154 -12.78 -51.24 -10.14
N ILE A 155 -13.76 -52.13 -10.16
CA ILE A 155 -15.17 -51.81 -9.96
C ILE A 155 -15.66 -52.59 -8.75
N TYR A 156 -16.18 -51.92 -7.73
CA TYR A 156 -16.59 -52.51 -6.44
C TYR A 156 -15.52 -53.42 -5.81
N SER A 157 -14.23 -53.10 -6.04
CA SER A 157 -13.10 -53.97 -5.71
C SER A 157 -12.24 -53.32 -4.62
N ASN A 158 -11.90 -54.08 -3.58
CA ASN A 158 -11.21 -53.56 -2.38
C ASN A 158 -9.96 -54.36 -2.04
N ASN A 159 -9.06 -53.79 -1.23
CA ASN A 159 -7.86 -54.50 -0.73
C ASN A 159 -7.00 -55.12 -1.86
N ASN A 160 -6.85 -54.42 -2.99
CA ASN A 160 -6.02 -54.87 -4.11
C ASN A 160 -4.71 -54.09 -4.17
N SER A 161 -3.65 -54.74 -4.65
CA SER A 161 -2.33 -54.13 -4.87
C SER A 161 -2.03 -54.03 -6.37
N ILE A 162 -1.69 -52.83 -6.83
CA ILE A 162 -1.33 -52.49 -8.21
C ILE A 162 0.06 -51.88 -8.16
N GLY A 163 1.08 -52.68 -8.43
CA GLY A 163 2.48 -52.34 -8.16
C GLY A 163 3.40 -52.36 -9.39
N ASN A 164 4.24 -51.35 -9.61
CA ASN A 164 5.31 -51.41 -10.61
C ASN A 164 4.82 -51.72 -12.05
N ASN A 165 3.61 -51.29 -12.42
CA ASN A 165 3.11 -51.46 -13.79
C ASN A 165 3.53 -50.26 -14.66
N PHE A 166 3.80 -50.53 -15.94
CA PHE A 166 4.03 -49.53 -16.97
C PHE A 166 2.80 -49.44 -17.86
N ILE A 167 2.03 -48.35 -17.73
CA ILE A 167 0.77 -48.13 -18.43
C ILE A 167 0.95 -46.93 -19.37
N TRP A 168 0.63 -47.08 -20.65
CA TRP A 168 0.80 -45.99 -21.62
C TRP A 168 -0.28 -45.95 -22.70
N ASP A 169 -0.53 -44.76 -23.22
CA ASP A 169 -1.48 -44.48 -24.32
C ASP A 169 -2.86 -45.13 -24.05
N SER A 170 -3.44 -44.77 -22.91
CA SER A 170 -4.79 -45.20 -22.48
C SER A 170 -5.73 -43.99 -22.37
N ASN A 171 -7.04 -44.21 -22.35
CA ASN A 171 -7.95 -43.14 -21.96
C ASN A 171 -7.78 -42.81 -20.48
N ILE A 172 -7.80 -43.85 -19.64
CA ILE A 172 -7.50 -43.77 -18.21
C ILE A 172 -6.43 -44.82 -17.87
N GLY A 173 -5.40 -44.44 -17.12
CA GLY A 173 -4.36 -45.38 -16.69
C GLY A 173 -4.88 -46.40 -15.67
N ILE A 174 -5.32 -45.93 -14.50
CA ILE A 174 -5.94 -46.73 -13.44
C ILE A 174 -7.26 -46.08 -13.02
N ARG A 175 -8.37 -46.82 -13.13
CA ARG A 175 -9.71 -46.37 -12.73
C ARG A 175 -10.20 -47.16 -11.53
N ILE A 176 -10.72 -46.47 -10.52
CA ILE A 176 -11.38 -47.08 -9.37
C ILE A 176 -12.81 -46.56 -9.29
N ILE A 177 -13.79 -47.47 -9.24
CA ILE A 177 -15.21 -47.18 -9.12
C ILE A 177 -15.73 -47.87 -7.86
N ASN A 178 -16.14 -47.08 -6.86
CA ASN A 178 -16.65 -47.56 -5.57
C ASN A 178 -15.74 -48.63 -4.91
N GLY A 179 -14.43 -48.37 -4.80
CA GLY A 179 -13.45 -49.33 -4.32
C GLY A 179 -12.51 -48.75 -3.26
N SER A 180 -12.40 -49.45 -2.13
CA SER A 180 -11.66 -48.98 -0.95
C SER A 180 -10.37 -49.76 -0.69
N ARG A 181 -9.42 -49.15 0.02
CA ARG A 181 -8.19 -49.79 0.51
C ARG A 181 -7.35 -50.42 -0.62
N ASN A 182 -7.32 -49.78 -1.79
CA ASN A 182 -6.50 -50.22 -2.90
C ASN A 182 -5.13 -49.51 -2.87
N TRP A 183 -4.08 -50.25 -3.20
CA TRP A 183 -2.68 -49.80 -3.11
C TRP A 183 -2.09 -49.67 -4.50
N MET A 184 -1.93 -48.44 -4.97
CA MET A 184 -1.28 -48.13 -6.25
C MET A 184 0.15 -47.68 -5.96
N THR A 185 1.12 -48.55 -6.23
CA THR A 185 2.50 -48.33 -5.80
C THR A 185 3.51 -48.41 -6.95
N SER A 186 4.42 -47.46 -7.06
CA SER A 186 5.54 -47.52 -8.02
C SER A 186 5.14 -47.71 -9.49
N ASN A 187 3.92 -47.36 -9.89
CA ASN A 187 3.50 -47.45 -11.29
C ASN A 187 4.04 -46.28 -12.09
N ILE A 188 4.30 -46.51 -13.37
CA ILE A 188 4.65 -45.48 -14.36
C ILE A 188 3.49 -45.38 -15.34
N ILE A 189 2.81 -44.24 -15.37
CA ILE A 189 1.62 -43.99 -16.20
C ILE A 189 1.90 -42.81 -17.13
N LYS A 190 1.78 -43.02 -18.44
CA LYS A 190 2.12 -42.01 -19.46
C LYS A 190 1.02 -41.78 -20.47
N ASN A 191 0.85 -40.51 -20.85
CA ASN A 191 0.00 -40.10 -21.98
C ASN A 191 -1.45 -40.61 -21.90
N SER A 192 -2.03 -40.60 -20.69
CA SER A 192 -3.45 -40.89 -20.54
C SER A 192 -4.26 -39.68 -20.98
N PHE A 193 -5.23 -39.87 -21.86
CA PHE A 193 -6.01 -38.77 -22.43
C PHE A 193 -6.87 -38.05 -21.38
N TYR A 194 -7.55 -38.82 -20.53
CA TYR A 194 -8.45 -38.28 -19.51
C TYR A 194 -7.80 -38.27 -18.13
N HIS A 195 -7.40 -39.40 -17.57
CA HIS A 195 -6.81 -39.44 -16.22
C HIS A 195 -5.67 -40.44 -16.10
N GLY A 196 -4.62 -40.11 -15.33
CA GLY A 196 -3.60 -41.09 -14.97
C GLY A 196 -4.15 -42.11 -13.97
N ILE A 197 -4.58 -41.64 -12.81
CA ILE A 197 -5.30 -42.42 -11.78
C ILE A 197 -6.56 -41.65 -11.41
N THR A 198 -7.70 -42.31 -11.34
CA THR A 198 -8.96 -41.65 -10.97
C THR A 198 -9.82 -42.51 -10.03
N PHE A 199 -10.54 -41.81 -9.17
CA PHE A 199 -11.63 -42.34 -8.37
C PHE A 199 -12.94 -41.77 -8.92
N GLU A 200 -13.83 -42.64 -9.35
CA GLU A 200 -15.15 -42.30 -9.84
C GLU A 200 -16.21 -42.95 -8.94
N ASP A 201 -16.62 -42.22 -7.92
CA ASP A 201 -17.64 -42.67 -6.99
C ASP A 201 -18.41 -41.50 -6.38
N ASN A 202 -19.51 -41.82 -5.70
CA ASN A 202 -20.35 -40.88 -4.97
C ASN A 202 -19.94 -40.81 -3.48
N GLY A 203 -18.64 -40.72 -3.19
CA GLY A 203 -18.06 -40.64 -1.84
C GLY A 203 -17.88 -41.97 -1.12
N ASN A 204 -17.92 -43.09 -1.83
CA ASN A 204 -17.89 -44.44 -1.26
C ASN A 204 -16.48 -45.01 -1.13
N SER A 205 -15.54 -44.58 -1.97
CA SER A 205 -14.17 -45.11 -1.90
C SER A 205 -13.43 -44.50 -0.72
N GLN A 206 -12.71 -45.32 0.05
CA GLN A 206 -11.97 -44.84 1.21
C GLN A 206 -10.62 -45.53 1.37
N ASP A 207 -9.71 -44.90 2.12
CA ASP A 207 -8.48 -45.51 2.64
C ASP A 207 -7.50 -46.09 1.57
N SER A 208 -7.59 -45.64 0.32
CA SER A 208 -6.65 -46.06 -0.73
C SER A 208 -5.32 -45.30 -0.67
N PHE A 209 -4.24 -45.98 -1.06
CA PHE A 209 -2.86 -45.49 -1.00
C PHE A 209 -2.26 -45.34 -2.40
N ILE A 210 -1.79 -44.14 -2.73
CA ILE A 210 -1.10 -43.84 -3.99
C ILE A 210 0.34 -43.45 -3.63
N TYR A 211 1.27 -44.37 -3.83
CA TYR A 211 2.63 -44.24 -3.32
C TYR A 211 3.69 -44.43 -4.39
N ASN A 212 4.65 -43.50 -4.48
CA ASN A 212 5.83 -43.64 -5.35
C ASN A 212 5.53 -43.81 -6.86
N ASN A 213 4.37 -43.35 -7.35
CA ASN A 213 4.03 -43.45 -8.76
C ASN A 213 4.66 -42.30 -9.57
N THR A 214 4.95 -42.56 -10.84
CA THR A 214 5.42 -41.57 -11.81
C THR A 214 4.35 -41.34 -12.88
N LEU A 215 3.78 -40.15 -12.92
CA LEU A 215 2.71 -39.77 -13.85
C LEU A 215 3.19 -38.68 -14.81
N ILE A 216 3.24 -38.99 -16.11
CA ILE A 216 3.78 -38.10 -17.14
C ILE A 216 2.72 -37.81 -18.20
N ASN A 217 2.43 -36.52 -18.44
CA ASN A 217 1.48 -36.04 -19.44
C ASN A 217 0.10 -36.72 -19.31
N ASN A 218 -0.47 -36.68 -18.11
CA ASN A 218 -1.82 -37.18 -17.83
C ASN A 218 -2.65 -36.01 -17.28
N HIS A 219 -3.91 -35.89 -17.70
CA HIS A 219 -4.62 -34.63 -17.59
C HIS A 219 -6.04 -34.72 -16.97
N PRO A 220 -6.19 -34.78 -15.63
CA PRO A 220 -5.17 -34.75 -14.58
C PRO A 220 -4.34 -36.02 -14.39
N GLY A 221 -3.27 -35.88 -13.60
CA GLY A 221 -2.47 -37.00 -13.12
C GLY A 221 -3.27 -37.89 -12.20
N VAL A 222 -3.72 -37.33 -11.07
CA VAL A 222 -4.62 -38.00 -10.13
C VAL A 222 -5.88 -37.17 -9.95
N PHE A 223 -7.05 -37.76 -10.14
CA PHE A 223 -8.34 -37.17 -9.77
C PHE A 223 -8.93 -37.90 -8.55
N LEU A 224 -9.18 -37.15 -7.47
CA LEU A 224 -9.63 -37.69 -6.19
C LEU A 224 -11.12 -37.46 -5.96
N ARG A 225 -11.78 -38.54 -5.56
CA ARG A 225 -13.13 -38.64 -4.97
C ARG A 225 -13.05 -39.62 -3.80
N GLY A 226 -14.05 -39.63 -2.94
CA GLY A 226 -14.00 -40.46 -1.73
C GLY A 226 -13.18 -39.84 -0.60
N LYS A 227 -12.91 -40.62 0.46
CA LYS A 227 -12.38 -40.09 1.72
C LYS A 227 -11.08 -40.78 2.18
N TYR A 228 -10.26 -40.07 2.95
CA TYR A 228 -9.09 -40.63 3.64
C TYR A 228 -8.04 -41.27 2.72
N HIS A 229 -7.94 -40.82 1.47
CA HIS A 229 -6.88 -41.23 0.56
C HIS A 229 -5.53 -40.67 0.99
N THR A 230 -4.48 -41.49 0.87
CA THR A 230 -3.10 -41.09 1.20
C THR A 230 -2.25 -41.09 -0.07
N LEU A 231 -1.62 -39.94 -0.36
CA LEU A 231 -0.74 -39.75 -1.51
C LEU A 231 0.64 -39.34 -1.00
N LEU A 232 1.68 -40.14 -1.27
CA LEU A 232 3.05 -39.85 -0.83
C LEU A 232 4.06 -40.26 -1.92
N ASN A 233 5.17 -39.51 -2.03
CA ASN A 233 6.31 -39.76 -2.92
C ASN A 233 5.96 -39.88 -4.41
N ASN A 234 4.82 -39.34 -4.88
CA ASN A 234 4.49 -39.40 -6.30
C ASN A 234 5.19 -38.28 -7.09
N SER A 235 5.63 -38.60 -8.31
CA SER A 235 6.29 -37.66 -9.22
C SER A 235 5.41 -37.39 -10.42
N PHE A 236 5.24 -36.12 -10.76
CA PHE A 236 4.41 -35.63 -11.85
C PHE A 236 5.22 -34.78 -12.82
N THR A 237 4.93 -34.91 -14.12
CA THR A 237 5.44 -34.02 -15.18
C THR A 237 4.31 -33.75 -16.16
N GLY A 238 3.98 -32.48 -16.40
CA GLY A 238 2.81 -32.11 -17.22
C GLY A 238 1.49 -32.66 -16.68
N ALA A 239 1.40 -32.83 -15.36
CA ALA A 239 0.29 -33.48 -14.66
C ALA A 239 0.16 -32.88 -13.25
N GLY A 240 -0.74 -33.40 -12.42
CA GLY A 240 -0.91 -32.96 -11.04
C GLY A 240 -2.03 -33.71 -10.35
N ILE A 241 -2.38 -33.25 -9.16
CA ILE A 241 -3.50 -33.77 -8.36
C ILE A 241 -4.67 -32.79 -8.48
N ILE A 242 -5.88 -33.31 -8.65
CA ILE A 242 -7.12 -32.53 -8.55
C ILE A 242 -8.05 -33.27 -7.60
N PHE A 243 -8.73 -32.54 -6.72
CA PHE A 243 -9.80 -33.10 -5.90
C PHE A 243 -11.18 -32.71 -6.42
N GLY A 244 -12.19 -33.52 -6.10
CA GLY A 244 -13.60 -33.24 -6.40
C GLY A 244 -14.19 -32.08 -5.58
N TYR A 245 -15.52 -32.05 -5.45
CA TYR A 245 -16.22 -30.87 -4.92
C TYR A 245 -16.91 -31.11 -3.58
N ASP A 246 -16.93 -32.33 -3.05
CA ASP A 246 -17.60 -32.62 -1.78
C ASP A 246 -16.75 -32.17 -0.58
N PHE A 247 -17.36 -31.42 0.33
CA PHE A 247 -16.67 -30.87 1.51
C PHE A 247 -15.96 -31.94 2.34
N ASP A 248 -16.65 -33.03 2.69
CA ASP A 248 -16.09 -34.06 3.57
C ASP A 248 -14.96 -34.84 2.88
N GLU A 249 -15.06 -35.03 1.57
CA GLU A 249 -14.00 -35.65 0.76
C GLU A 249 -12.72 -34.81 0.83
N ILE A 250 -12.81 -33.54 0.41
CA ILE A 250 -11.61 -32.74 0.13
C ILE A 250 -10.82 -32.37 1.38
N ILE A 251 -11.42 -32.37 2.57
CA ILE A 251 -10.73 -32.09 3.84
C ILE A 251 -10.06 -33.32 4.46
N SER A 252 -10.34 -34.52 3.93
CA SER A 252 -10.00 -35.79 4.57
C SER A 252 -8.68 -36.42 4.11
N TYR A 253 -8.08 -35.90 3.04
CA TYR A 253 -6.91 -36.51 2.41
C TYR A 253 -5.63 -36.32 3.22
N ASN A 254 -4.68 -37.24 3.01
CA ASN A 254 -3.31 -37.12 3.49
C ASN A 254 -2.37 -36.97 2.30
N ILE A 255 -2.07 -35.73 1.93
CA ILE A 255 -1.17 -35.36 0.83
C ILE A 255 -0.07 -34.49 1.43
N ASP A 256 1.18 -34.95 1.35
CA ASP A 256 2.33 -34.18 1.83
C ASP A 256 3.22 -33.70 0.69
N THR A 257 4.25 -32.92 1.04
CA THR A 257 5.20 -32.31 0.12
C THR A 257 6.20 -33.29 -0.49
N SER A 258 6.11 -34.59 -0.14
CA SER A 258 6.88 -35.63 -0.81
C SER A 258 6.37 -35.91 -2.23
N ASN A 259 5.11 -35.52 -2.52
CA ASN A 259 4.59 -35.44 -3.88
C ASN A 259 5.15 -34.22 -4.61
N LYS A 260 5.59 -34.40 -5.85
CA LYS A 260 6.31 -33.36 -6.59
C LYS A 260 5.88 -33.23 -8.05
N ILE A 261 5.77 -32.00 -8.53
CA ILE A 261 5.66 -31.66 -9.96
C ILE A 261 7.00 -31.10 -10.41
N ASP A 262 7.66 -31.74 -11.38
CA ASP A 262 8.97 -31.31 -11.90
C ASP A 262 9.98 -30.99 -10.78
N ASN A 263 10.04 -31.86 -9.77
CA ASN A 263 10.84 -31.76 -8.54
C ASN A 263 10.43 -30.67 -7.53
N LYS A 264 9.36 -29.91 -7.77
CA LYS A 264 8.79 -28.94 -6.83
C LYS A 264 7.69 -29.56 -5.96
N PRO A 265 7.61 -29.27 -4.65
CA PRO A 265 6.60 -29.84 -3.76
C PRO A 265 5.17 -29.45 -4.15
N ILE A 266 4.23 -30.36 -3.97
CA ILE A 266 2.79 -30.05 -3.94
C ILE A 266 2.41 -29.71 -2.50
N TYR A 267 1.76 -28.56 -2.32
CA TYR A 267 1.23 -28.15 -1.01
C TYR A 267 -0.26 -28.43 -0.94
N TYR A 268 -0.66 -29.23 0.04
CA TYR A 268 -2.06 -29.46 0.38
C TYR A 268 -2.30 -29.03 1.82
N TYR A 269 -3.26 -28.14 2.02
CA TYR A 269 -3.68 -27.70 3.35
C TYR A 269 -5.19 -27.88 3.49
N SER A 270 -5.59 -28.52 4.59
CA SER A 270 -7.00 -28.67 4.96
C SER A 270 -7.28 -28.12 6.36
N ASN A 271 -8.43 -27.44 6.51
CA ASN A 271 -8.89 -26.87 7.78
C ASN A 271 -7.82 -25.98 8.46
N LYS A 272 -7.16 -25.12 7.69
CA LYS A 272 -6.11 -24.22 8.18
C LYS A 272 -6.53 -22.76 8.12
N THR A 273 -5.92 -21.96 8.97
CA THR A 273 -6.04 -20.50 8.95
C THR A 273 -4.69 -19.83 9.12
N TYR A 274 -4.59 -18.57 8.69
CA TYR A 274 -3.41 -17.74 8.86
C TYR A 274 -2.13 -18.30 8.22
N LEU A 275 -2.26 -18.99 7.08
CA LEU A 275 -1.09 -19.35 6.27
C LEU A 275 -0.49 -18.07 5.65
N ASN A 276 0.83 -18.07 5.53
CA ASN A 276 1.63 -16.97 5.00
C ASN A 276 2.38 -17.39 3.73
N PRO A 277 2.92 -16.44 2.95
CA PRO A 277 3.65 -16.77 1.72
C PRO A 277 4.81 -17.76 1.92
N GLU A 278 5.42 -17.78 3.11
CA GLU A 278 6.49 -18.70 3.51
C GLU A 278 6.06 -20.18 3.56
N ASP A 279 4.77 -20.46 3.68
CA ASP A 279 4.21 -21.82 3.70
C ASP A 279 4.19 -22.47 2.31
N PHE A 280 4.42 -21.70 1.24
CA PHE A 280 4.25 -22.15 -0.15
C PHE A 280 5.54 -22.05 -0.99
N VAL A 281 6.70 -21.95 -0.35
CA VAL A 281 7.98 -21.68 -1.02
C VAL A 281 8.26 -22.73 -2.09
N ASN A 282 8.49 -22.24 -3.32
CA ASN A 282 8.79 -23.04 -4.51
C ASN A 282 7.73 -24.14 -4.80
N GLY A 283 6.46 -23.87 -4.52
CA GLY A 283 5.36 -24.79 -4.81
C GLY A 283 5.23 -25.12 -6.30
N GLY A 284 5.07 -26.42 -6.61
CA GLY A 284 4.74 -26.93 -7.94
C GLY A 284 3.24 -26.95 -8.22
N GLN A 285 2.42 -27.02 -7.17
CA GLN A 285 0.95 -26.93 -7.20
C GLN A 285 0.45 -26.66 -5.78
N ILE A 286 -0.65 -25.92 -5.64
CA ILE A 286 -1.27 -25.59 -4.36
C ILE A 286 -2.72 -26.10 -4.33
N LEU A 287 -3.09 -26.82 -3.28
CA LEU A 287 -4.41 -27.40 -3.06
C LEU A 287 -4.93 -26.97 -1.69
N LEU A 288 -6.00 -26.19 -1.65
CA LEU A 288 -6.56 -25.62 -0.42
C LEU A 288 -7.99 -26.12 -0.20
N ALA A 289 -8.23 -26.79 0.92
CA ALA A 289 -9.53 -27.33 1.28
C ALA A 289 -9.99 -26.74 2.62
N ASN A 290 -11.02 -25.90 2.63
CA ASN A 290 -11.47 -25.17 3.81
C ASN A 290 -10.32 -24.42 4.52
N VAL A 291 -9.59 -23.61 3.74
CA VAL A 291 -8.49 -22.76 4.23
C VAL A 291 -8.94 -21.31 4.22
N ASN A 292 -8.79 -20.63 5.35
CA ASN A 292 -9.40 -19.32 5.55
C ASN A 292 -8.43 -18.29 6.13
N ASN A 293 -8.70 -16.99 5.99
CA ASN A 293 -7.91 -15.91 6.61
C ASN A 293 -6.40 -16.03 6.32
N SER A 294 -6.02 -16.30 5.06
CA SER A 294 -4.65 -16.68 4.70
C SER A 294 -4.13 -15.90 3.49
N ARG A 295 -2.80 -15.86 3.34
CA ARG A 295 -2.09 -15.14 2.28
C ARG A 295 -1.28 -16.10 1.42
N ILE A 296 -1.58 -16.12 0.12
CA ILE A 296 -0.91 -16.93 -0.89
C ILE A 296 -0.28 -15.98 -1.90
N GLU A 297 1.02 -15.73 -1.78
CA GLU A 297 1.65 -14.65 -2.54
C GLU A 297 3.01 -15.02 -3.09
N ASN A 298 3.44 -14.32 -4.15
CA ASN A 298 4.79 -14.40 -4.72
C ASN A 298 5.13 -15.80 -5.29
N LEU A 299 4.18 -16.42 -6.00
CA LEU A 299 4.33 -17.77 -6.56
C LEU A 299 4.48 -17.75 -8.07
N ARG A 300 5.27 -18.70 -8.60
CA ARG A 300 5.39 -18.97 -10.03
C ARG A 300 5.20 -20.46 -10.28
N ILE A 301 4.02 -20.80 -10.80
CA ILE A 301 3.60 -22.19 -11.02
C ILE A 301 3.44 -22.41 -12.52
N SER A 302 4.05 -23.49 -13.01
CA SER A 302 4.11 -23.81 -14.43
C SER A 302 3.97 -25.32 -14.65
N ASN A 303 3.40 -25.74 -15.79
CA ASN A 303 3.33 -27.15 -16.22
C ASN A 303 2.60 -28.11 -15.26
N ALA A 304 1.77 -27.57 -14.37
CA ALA A 304 0.84 -28.36 -13.57
C ALA A 304 -0.42 -28.69 -14.38
N GLY A 305 -1.12 -29.78 -14.04
CA GLY A 305 -2.46 -30.02 -14.60
C GLY A 305 -3.43 -28.88 -14.23
N LEU A 306 -3.45 -28.52 -12.95
CA LEU A 306 -4.15 -27.38 -12.38
C LEU A 306 -3.21 -26.65 -11.41
N GLY A 307 -2.98 -25.35 -11.58
CA GLY A 307 -1.97 -24.62 -10.79
C GLY A 307 -2.33 -24.47 -9.31
N ILE A 308 -3.48 -23.84 -9.03
CA ILE A 308 -4.01 -23.62 -7.68
C ILE A 308 -5.48 -24.04 -7.60
N GLN A 309 -5.84 -24.92 -6.66
CA GLN A 309 -7.24 -25.32 -6.41
C GLN A 309 -7.72 -24.85 -5.03
N LEU A 310 -8.89 -24.21 -4.98
CA LEU A 310 -9.57 -23.78 -3.77
C LEU A 310 -10.92 -24.52 -3.67
N GLY A 311 -11.18 -25.16 -2.54
CA GLY A 311 -12.49 -25.68 -2.18
C GLY A 311 -12.93 -25.16 -0.82
N TYR A 312 -14.12 -24.58 -0.72
CA TYR A 312 -14.69 -24.05 0.54
C TYR A 312 -13.80 -23.03 1.27
N CYS A 313 -13.03 -22.22 0.53
CA CYS A 313 -12.09 -21.26 1.10
C CYS A 313 -12.69 -19.84 1.16
N PHE A 314 -12.39 -19.10 2.24
CA PHE A 314 -12.82 -17.71 2.36
C PHE A 314 -11.80 -16.78 3.03
N ASN A 315 -11.93 -15.48 2.73
CA ASN A 315 -11.02 -14.45 3.22
C ASN A 315 -9.54 -14.76 2.90
N LEU A 316 -9.29 -15.23 1.68
CA LEU A 316 -7.95 -15.40 1.14
C LEU A 316 -7.49 -14.15 0.40
N ARG A 317 -6.22 -13.81 0.59
CA ARG A 317 -5.51 -12.85 -0.27
C ARG A 317 -4.54 -13.62 -1.14
N ILE A 318 -4.85 -13.71 -2.43
CA ILE A 318 -3.95 -14.28 -3.44
C ILE A 318 -3.36 -13.14 -4.24
N ASN A 319 -2.05 -12.92 -4.11
CA ASN A 319 -1.40 -11.75 -4.68
C ASN A 319 -0.07 -12.05 -5.36
N ASN A 320 0.20 -11.43 -6.52
CA ASN A 320 1.47 -11.58 -7.22
C ASN A 320 1.81 -13.06 -7.53
N VAL A 321 0.92 -13.72 -8.27
CA VAL A 321 1.05 -15.13 -8.64
C VAL A 321 1.06 -15.26 -10.16
N SER A 322 1.99 -16.06 -10.70
CA SER A 322 2.06 -16.40 -12.11
C SER A 322 1.68 -17.87 -12.36
N LEU A 323 0.75 -18.10 -13.27
CA LEU A 323 0.15 -19.39 -13.62
C LEU A 323 0.31 -19.63 -15.14
N THR A 324 1.17 -20.56 -15.51
CA THR A 324 1.62 -20.72 -16.91
C THR A 324 1.56 -22.16 -17.43
N ASN A 325 1.16 -22.34 -18.69
CA ASN A 325 1.19 -23.62 -19.40
C ASN A 325 0.48 -24.76 -18.65
N GLN A 326 -0.71 -24.48 -18.10
CA GLN A 326 -1.57 -25.44 -17.40
C GLN A 326 -2.86 -25.68 -18.20
N ILE A 327 -3.59 -26.75 -17.91
CA ILE A 327 -4.95 -26.89 -18.46
C ILE A 327 -5.88 -25.90 -17.76
N TYR A 328 -5.77 -25.83 -16.44
CA TYR A 328 -6.49 -24.88 -15.60
C TYR A 328 -5.47 -24.08 -14.80
N GLY A 329 -5.46 -22.75 -14.93
CA GLY A 329 -4.57 -21.93 -14.10
C GLY A 329 -4.95 -22.02 -12.63
N MET A 330 -6.20 -21.69 -12.33
CA MET A 330 -6.78 -21.77 -10.99
C MET A 330 -8.22 -22.28 -11.05
N GLY A 331 -8.62 -23.11 -10.08
CA GLY A 331 -9.98 -23.58 -9.91
C GLY A 331 -10.53 -23.21 -8.53
N LEU A 332 -11.74 -22.67 -8.48
CA LEU A 332 -12.47 -22.36 -7.25
C LEU A 332 -13.75 -23.19 -7.21
N SER A 333 -14.03 -23.79 -6.06
CA SER A 333 -15.34 -24.39 -5.76
C SER A 333 -15.86 -23.95 -4.41
N ASP A 334 -17.12 -23.49 -4.38
CA ASP A 334 -17.83 -23.05 -3.16
C ASP A 334 -16.99 -22.11 -2.28
N SER A 335 -16.21 -21.21 -2.92
CA SER A 335 -15.23 -20.35 -2.26
C SER A 335 -15.60 -18.89 -2.44
N TYR A 336 -15.64 -18.14 -1.34
CA TYR A 336 -16.28 -16.81 -1.31
C TYR A 336 -15.46 -15.79 -0.51
N ASN A 337 -15.72 -14.49 -0.71
CA ASN A 337 -15.04 -13.40 0.00
C ASN A 337 -13.50 -13.45 -0.13
N ASN A 338 -12.98 -13.82 -1.30
CA ASN A 338 -11.53 -13.85 -1.56
C ASN A 338 -11.09 -12.67 -2.43
N THR A 339 -9.83 -12.26 -2.32
CA THR A 339 -9.23 -11.22 -3.15
C THR A 339 -8.07 -11.78 -3.96
N PHE A 340 -8.20 -11.72 -5.29
CA PHE A 340 -7.21 -12.11 -6.29
C PHE A 340 -6.65 -10.85 -6.94
N SER A 341 -5.36 -10.59 -6.77
CA SER A 341 -4.75 -9.39 -7.32
C SER A 341 -3.35 -9.59 -7.88
N LYS A 342 -3.01 -8.89 -8.97
CA LYS A 342 -1.70 -9.06 -9.62
C LYS A 342 -1.42 -10.52 -9.99
N ILE A 343 -2.46 -11.25 -10.39
CA ILE A 343 -2.33 -12.61 -10.92
C ILE A 343 -2.06 -12.51 -12.42
N SER A 344 -1.02 -13.19 -12.91
CA SER A 344 -0.69 -13.29 -14.34
C SER A 344 -0.92 -14.72 -14.81
N VAL A 345 -1.89 -14.91 -15.71
CA VAL A 345 -2.38 -16.21 -16.17
C VAL A 345 -2.18 -16.32 -17.68
N LEU A 346 -1.18 -17.11 -18.09
CA LEU A 346 -0.67 -17.12 -19.45
C LEU A 346 -0.58 -18.53 -20.06
N ASN A 347 -1.02 -18.69 -21.31
CA ASN A 347 -0.91 -19.93 -22.09
C ASN A 347 -1.60 -21.15 -21.44
N ASN A 348 -2.76 -20.94 -20.79
CA ASN A 348 -3.52 -22.05 -20.20
C ASN A 348 -4.70 -22.45 -21.10
N GLY A 349 -5.32 -23.60 -20.81
CA GLY A 349 -6.62 -23.93 -21.40
C GLY A 349 -7.69 -22.93 -20.93
N ILE A 350 -8.00 -22.98 -19.64
CA ILE A 350 -8.79 -21.98 -18.93
C ILE A 350 -7.89 -21.31 -17.91
N GLY A 351 -7.92 -19.98 -17.84
CA GLY A 351 -7.12 -19.23 -16.89
C GLY A 351 -7.61 -19.43 -15.45
N ILE A 352 -8.79 -18.94 -15.12
CA ILE A 352 -9.45 -19.21 -13.83
C ILE A 352 -10.85 -19.77 -14.09
N TRP A 353 -11.20 -20.85 -13.37
CA TRP A 353 -12.52 -21.43 -13.41
C TRP A 353 -13.21 -21.35 -12.03
N LEU A 354 -14.34 -20.65 -11.97
CA LEU A 354 -15.24 -20.64 -10.82
C LEU A 354 -16.34 -21.67 -11.07
N LEU A 355 -16.52 -22.60 -10.13
CA LEU A 355 -17.50 -23.67 -10.21
C LEU A 355 -18.34 -23.72 -8.92
N GLY A 356 -19.66 -23.69 -9.06
CA GLY A 356 -20.55 -23.69 -7.90
C GLY A 356 -20.64 -22.30 -7.26
N ASP A 357 -20.94 -22.27 -5.97
CA ASP A 357 -21.38 -21.04 -5.27
C ASP A 357 -20.15 -20.20 -4.84
N CYS A 358 -19.43 -19.66 -5.82
CA CYS A 358 -18.26 -18.80 -5.59
C CYS A 358 -18.65 -17.32 -5.55
N GLU A 359 -19.09 -16.83 -4.40
CA GLU A 359 -19.68 -15.49 -4.29
C GLU A 359 -18.73 -14.43 -3.70
N ASN A 360 -18.99 -13.15 -3.99
CA ASN A 360 -18.33 -12.01 -3.33
C ASN A 360 -16.79 -12.03 -3.45
N ASN A 361 -16.24 -12.57 -4.54
CA ASN A 361 -14.80 -12.56 -4.79
C ASN A 361 -14.40 -11.32 -5.59
N ASN A 362 -13.22 -10.79 -5.29
CA ASN A 362 -12.64 -9.60 -5.93
C ASN A 362 -11.46 -10.00 -6.81
N PHE A 363 -11.59 -9.85 -8.12
CA PHE A 363 -10.53 -9.98 -9.11
C PHE A 363 -10.05 -8.59 -9.53
N ILE A 364 -8.89 -8.17 -9.03
CA ILE A 364 -8.40 -6.78 -9.15
C ILE A 364 -6.99 -6.74 -9.75
N ASN A 365 -6.74 -5.97 -10.82
CA ASN A 365 -5.40 -5.80 -11.40
C ASN A 365 -4.76 -7.13 -11.83
N ASN A 366 -5.52 -8.02 -12.48
CA ASN A 366 -5.02 -9.31 -13.00
C ASN A 366 -4.84 -9.27 -14.52
N GLU A 367 -4.00 -10.16 -15.04
CA GLU A 367 -3.71 -10.33 -16.46
C GLU A 367 -4.02 -11.76 -16.89
N PHE A 368 -4.85 -11.89 -17.92
CA PHE A 368 -5.26 -13.15 -18.54
C PHE A 368 -4.89 -13.10 -20.01
N THR A 369 -3.82 -13.79 -20.40
CA THR A 369 -3.25 -13.70 -21.75
C THR A 369 -3.12 -15.05 -22.44
N ASN A 370 -3.51 -15.12 -23.72
CA ASN A 370 -3.29 -16.28 -24.59
C ASN A 370 -3.81 -17.61 -23.99
N ASN A 371 -4.97 -17.57 -23.33
CA ASN A 371 -5.61 -18.78 -22.82
C ASN A 371 -6.54 -19.35 -23.91
N SER A 372 -6.37 -20.63 -24.25
CA SER A 372 -6.96 -21.27 -25.42
C SER A 372 -8.46 -21.60 -25.28
N HIS A 373 -9.12 -21.06 -24.26
CA HIS A 373 -10.57 -21.07 -24.11
C HIS A 373 -11.01 -19.79 -23.42
N ALA A 374 -10.66 -19.57 -22.14
CA ALA A 374 -11.12 -18.38 -21.44
C ALA A 374 -10.07 -17.82 -20.48
N GLY A 375 -9.98 -16.50 -20.38
CA GLY A 375 -9.22 -15.84 -19.31
C GLY A 375 -9.83 -16.18 -17.95
N VAL A 376 -11.12 -15.90 -17.80
CA VAL A 376 -11.92 -16.36 -16.67
C VAL A 376 -13.22 -16.99 -17.17
N LYS A 377 -13.55 -18.17 -16.65
CA LYS A 377 -14.84 -18.83 -16.83
C LYS A 377 -15.54 -18.96 -15.48
N SER A 378 -16.79 -18.53 -15.39
CA SER A 378 -17.58 -18.59 -14.17
C SER A 378 -18.89 -19.35 -14.40
N GLY A 379 -19.26 -20.22 -13.44
CA GLY A 379 -20.47 -21.02 -13.48
C GLY A 379 -21.17 -21.10 -12.13
N PHE A 380 -22.39 -20.55 -12.07
CA PHE A 380 -23.27 -20.45 -10.89
C PHE A 380 -22.69 -19.55 -9.78
N SER A 381 -21.92 -18.52 -10.15
CA SER A 381 -21.21 -17.67 -9.19
C SER A 381 -21.69 -16.23 -9.26
N ASP A 382 -22.22 -15.74 -8.15
CA ASP A 382 -22.89 -14.44 -8.05
C ASP A 382 -22.03 -13.37 -7.35
N ASP A 383 -22.39 -12.10 -7.55
CA ASP A 383 -21.89 -10.97 -6.74
C ASP A 383 -20.34 -10.83 -6.72
N ASN A 384 -19.64 -11.28 -7.78
CA ASN A 384 -18.18 -11.11 -7.89
C ASN A 384 -17.82 -9.79 -8.59
N LEU A 385 -16.67 -9.22 -8.21
CA LEU A 385 -16.13 -8.00 -8.78
C LEU A 385 -14.93 -8.29 -9.69
N PHE A 386 -15.01 -7.85 -10.94
CA PHE A 386 -13.89 -7.80 -11.87
C PHE A 386 -13.54 -6.32 -12.13
N LEU A 387 -12.43 -5.88 -11.54
CA LEU A 387 -11.98 -4.50 -11.60
C LEU A 387 -10.55 -4.41 -12.13
N ASN A 388 -10.33 -3.62 -13.16
CA ASN A 388 -8.99 -3.48 -13.75
C ASN A 388 -8.34 -4.83 -14.07
N ASN A 389 -9.00 -5.72 -14.79
CA ASN A 389 -8.34 -6.91 -15.35
C ASN A 389 -8.07 -6.76 -16.84
N LEU A 390 -6.92 -7.27 -17.28
CA LEU A 390 -6.50 -7.28 -18.68
C LEU A 390 -6.83 -8.66 -19.23
N PHE A 391 -7.74 -8.71 -20.18
CA PHE A 391 -8.10 -9.90 -20.93
C PHE A 391 -7.59 -9.75 -22.34
N LYS A 392 -6.54 -10.49 -22.69
CA LYS A 392 -5.82 -10.32 -23.95
C LYS A 392 -5.59 -11.63 -24.69
N ASP A 393 -5.78 -11.64 -26.01
CA ASP A 393 -5.44 -12.79 -26.88
C ASP A 393 -6.10 -14.13 -26.45
N ASN A 394 -7.26 -14.10 -25.77
CA ASN A 394 -7.97 -15.32 -25.37
C ASN A 394 -9.08 -15.67 -26.37
N ASP A 395 -9.53 -16.93 -26.40
CA ASP A 395 -10.76 -17.26 -27.15
C ASP A 395 -11.97 -16.51 -26.57
N TYR A 396 -12.13 -16.53 -25.25
CA TYR A 396 -13.04 -15.68 -24.50
C TYR A 396 -12.26 -14.87 -23.46
N GLY A 397 -12.45 -13.56 -23.40
CA GLY A 397 -11.87 -12.75 -22.31
C GLY A 397 -12.49 -13.15 -20.97
N LEU A 398 -13.76 -12.81 -20.79
CA LEU A 398 -14.57 -13.17 -19.63
C LEU A 398 -15.83 -13.94 -20.07
N TYR A 399 -16.01 -15.14 -19.54
CA TYR A 399 -17.13 -16.03 -19.86
C TYR A 399 -17.99 -16.28 -18.61
N PHE A 400 -19.24 -15.82 -18.63
CA PHE A 400 -20.26 -16.18 -17.66
C PHE A 400 -21.20 -17.24 -18.24
N TYR A 401 -21.07 -18.47 -17.75
CA TYR A 401 -22.01 -19.56 -18.06
C TYR A 401 -23.33 -19.33 -17.33
N ASN A 402 -23.23 -19.09 -16.02
CA ASN A 402 -24.34 -18.81 -15.11
C ASN A 402 -23.78 -17.99 -13.94
N GLY A 403 -24.61 -17.18 -13.29
CA GLY A 403 -24.21 -16.30 -12.19
C GLY A 403 -24.65 -14.85 -12.44
N ASP A 404 -25.28 -14.25 -11.43
CA ASP A 404 -25.98 -12.98 -11.50
C ASP A 404 -25.30 -11.91 -10.64
N ARG A 405 -25.57 -10.63 -10.94
CA ARG A 405 -25.08 -9.47 -10.18
C ARG A 405 -23.55 -9.37 -10.05
N ASN A 406 -22.79 -10.00 -10.95
CA ASN A 406 -21.36 -9.73 -11.04
C ASN A 406 -21.14 -8.32 -11.61
N ILE A 407 -20.12 -7.62 -11.13
CA ILE A 407 -19.80 -6.24 -11.50
C ILE A 407 -18.45 -6.22 -12.22
N VAL A 408 -18.43 -5.70 -13.44
CA VAL A 408 -17.27 -5.70 -14.34
C VAL A 408 -17.04 -4.28 -14.85
N TYR A 409 -16.03 -3.57 -14.34
CA TYR A 409 -15.69 -2.21 -14.81
C TYR A 409 -14.20 -1.91 -14.77
N ARG A 410 -13.77 -0.95 -15.60
CA ARG A 410 -12.37 -0.57 -15.85
C ARG A 410 -11.46 -1.73 -16.30
N ASN A 411 -12.04 -2.82 -16.80
CA ASN A 411 -11.27 -3.90 -17.43
C ASN A 411 -10.90 -3.53 -18.86
N VAL A 412 -9.89 -4.21 -19.39
CA VAL A 412 -9.38 -4.00 -20.75
C VAL A 412 -9.49 -5.31 -21.50
N PHE A 413 -10.24 -5.30 -22.59
CA PHE A 413 -10.40 -6.44 -23.48
C PHE A 413 -9.72 -6.14 -24.83
N ILE A 414 -8.71 -6.93 -25.19
CA ILE A 414 -7.94 -6.75 -26.42
C ILE A 414 -7.73 -8.08 -27.15
N ASN A 415 -8.06 -8.10 -28.43
CA ASN A 415 -7.75 -9.18 -29.37
C ASN A 415 -8.21 -10.55 -28.87
N ASN A 416 -9.30 -10.59 -28.09
CA ASN A 416 -9.97 -11.83 -27.76
C ASN A 416 -10.86 -12.22 -28.94
N THR A 417 -11.06 -13.51 -29.19
CA THR A 417 -12.03 -13.95 -30.23
C THR A 417 -13.44 -13.48 -29.87
N VAL A 418 -13.77 -13.53 -28.57
CA VAL A 418 -14.95 -12.91 -27.97
C VAL A 418 -14.51 -12.18 -26.70
N ASN A 419 -14.65 -10.85 -26.65
CA ASN A 419 -14.22 -10.06 -25.50
C ASN A 419 -14.94 -10.48 -24.21
N ALA A 420 -16.28 -10.57 -24.25
CA ALA A 420 -17.10 -11.02 -23.14
C ALA A 420 -18.31 -11.81 -23.63
N PHE A 421 -18.71 -12.84 -22.87
CA PHE A 421 -19.85 -13.70 -23.20
C PHE A 421 -20.70 -14.04 -21.98
N ASN A 422 -22.01 -13.76 -22.07
CA ASN A 422 -23.02 -14.21 -21.11
C ASN A 422 -23.90 -15.27 -21.78
N GLU A 423 -23.92 -16.50 -21.29
CA GLU A 423 -24.59 -17.59 -22.01
C GLU A 423 -26.12 -17.62 -21.80
N LEU A 424 -26.59 -17.52 -20.56
CA LEU A 424 -28.00 -17.78 -20.21
C LEU A 424 -28.87 -16.51 -20.17
N GLU A 425 -30.05 -16.58 -20.78
CA GLU A 425 -31.06 -15.52 -20.75
C GLU A 425 -31.65 -15.30 -19.34
N GLY A 426 -31.97 -14.06 -19.00
CA GLY A 426 -32.57 -13.69 -17.71
C GLY A 426 -31.56 -13.45 -16.57
N ILE A 427 -30.27 -13.59 -16.84
CA ILE A 427 -29.16 -13.26 -15.93
C ILE A 427 -28.67 -11.84 -16.23
N LEU A 428 -28.49 -11.03 -15.18
CA LEU A 428 -28.11 -9.63 -15.27
C LEU A 428 -26.77 -9.38 -14.56
N ASN A 429 -25.70 -9.32 -15.35
CA ASN A 429 -24.40 -8.84 -14.87
C ASN A 429 -24.23 -7.36 -15.23
N PHE A 430 -23.56 -6.61 -14.36
CA PHE A 430 -23.31 -5.19 -14.54
C PHE A 430 -21.93 -5.01 -15.19
N TRP A 431 -21.91 -4.44 -16.39
CA TRP A 431 -20.67 -4.20 -17.15
C TRP A 431 -20.17 -2.77 -17.02
N ASP A 432 -20.66 -2.06 -16.02
CA ASP A 432 -20.27 -0.73 -15.60
C ASP A 432 -20.62 -0.54 -14.13
N ASN A 433 -20.16 0.56 -13.52
CA ASN A 433 -20.54 0.95 -12.15
C ASN A 433 -21.55 2.11 -12.10
N GLY A 434 -22.24 2.39 -13.20
CA GLY A 434 -23.13 3.55 -13.36
C GLY A 434 -22.41 4.87 -13.70
N ILE A 435 -21.08 4.87 -13.76
CA ILE A 435 -20.26 6.05 -14.10
C ILE A 435 -19.20 5.69 -15.16
N LEU A 436 -18.55 4.53 -15.02
CA LEU A 436 -17.50 4.03 -15.90
C LEU A 436 -17.73 2.55 -16.22
N GLY A 437 -17.46 2.19 -17.46
CA GLY A 437 -17.47 0.84 -18.00
C GLY A 437 -16.06 0.30 -18.23
N ASN A 438 -15.92 -0.49 -19.28
CA ASN A 438 -14.69 -1.18 -19.68
C ASN A 438 -14.16 -0.64 -21.00
N TYR A 439 -12.89 -0.93 -21.29
CA TYR A 439 -12.29 -0.69 -22.59
C TYR A 439 -12.42 -1.94 -23.45
N TRP A 440 -12.93 -1.75 -24.67
CA TRP A 440 -13.15 -2.80 -25.66
C TRP A 440 -12.43 -2.41 -26.95
N ASP A 441 -11.49 -3.23 -27.41
CA ASP A 441 -10.70 -2.93 -28.62
C ASP A 441 -11.52 -2.90 -29.91
N ASP A 442 -12.71 -3.50 -29.92
CA ASP A 442 -13.66 -3.52 -31.03
C ASP A 442 -14.78 -2.46 -30.89
N TYR A 443 -14.76 -1.63 -29.85
CA TYR A 443 -15.72 -0.55 -29.68
C TYR A 443 -15.45 0.61 -30.64
N ASN A 444 -16.44 0.90 -31.48
CA ASN A 444 -16.38 1.94 -32.51
C ASN A 444 -17.40 3.07 -32.27
N GLY A 445 -17.84 3.27 -31.03
CA GLY A 445 -18.75 4.35 -30.65
C GLY A 445 -18.09 5.73 -30.70
N THR A 446 -18.89 6.77 -30.48
CA THR A 446 -18.44 8.16 -30.45
C THR A 446 -18.49 8.73 -29.05
N ASP A 447 -17.64 9.72 -28.79
CA ASP A 447 -17.64 10.53 -27.58
C ASP A 447 -17.77 12.01 -28.00
N LEU A 448 -19.01 12.50 -28.02
CA LEU A 448 -19.36 13.83 -28.48
C LEU A 448 -19.16 14.89 -27.38
N ASN A 449 -19.23 14.51 -26.11
CA ASN A 449 -19.05 15.42 -24.97
C ASN A 449 -17.58 15.51 -24.51
N LEU A 450 -16.69 14.68 -25.07
CA LEU A 450 -15.25 14.60 -24.84
C LEU A 450 -14.88 14.28 -23.39
N ASP A 451 -15.69 13.46 -22.72
CA ASP A 451 -15.42 13.03 -21.34
C ASP A 451 -14.61 11.71 -21.26
N GLY A 452 -14.29 11.10 -22.41
CA GLY A 452 -13.54 9.85 -22.52
C GLY A 452 -14.41 8.59 -22.44
N ILE A 453 -15.73 8.75 -22.31
CA ILE A 453 -16.73 7.68 -22.27
C ILE A 453 -17.53 7.72 -23.57
N GLY A 454 -17.81 6.55 -24.12
CA GLY A 454 -18.61 6.44 -25.33
C GLY A 454 -20.10 6.68 -25.10
N ASP A 455 -20.72 7.48 -25.97
CA ASP A 455 -22.14 7.86 -25.89
C ASP A 455 -23.11 6.71 -26.24
N THR A 456 -22.60 5.61 -26.81
CA THR A 456 -23.41 4.43 -27.18
C THR A 456 -23.00 3.21 -26.36
N PRO A 457 -23.94 2.45 -25.77
CA PRO A 457 -23.60 1.24 -25.03
C PRO A 457 -22.88 0.19 -25.88
N TYR A 458 -21.99 -0.59 -25.26
CA TYR A 458 -21.38 -1.78 -25.85
C TYR A 458 -22.19 -3.02 -25.44
N ASN A 459 -22.70 -3.78 -26.42
CA ASN A 459 -23.50 -4.98 -26.16
C ASN A 459 -22.60 -6.19 -25.90
N ILE A 460 -22.92 -6.96 -24.85
CA ILE A 460 -22.20 -8.18 -24.51
C ILE A 460 -22.76 -9.34 -25.33
N SER A 461 -21.87 -10.21 -25.83
CA SER A 461 -22.28 -11.35 -26.65
C SER A 461 -23.05 -12.40 -25.82
N GLY A 462 -24.00 -13.08 -26.46
CA GLY A 462 -24.82 -14.14 -25.86
C GLY A 462 -26.22 -13.65 -25.48
N ALA A 463 -26.58 -13.76 -24.21
CA ALA A 463 -27.89 -13.44 -23.66
C ALA A 463 -28.25 -11.95 -23.82
N THR A 464 -29.49 -11.68 -24.24
CA THR A 464 -29.97 -10.31 -24.45
C THR A 464 -30.05 -9.52 -23.13
N GLY A 465 -29.79 -8.20 -23.21
CA GLY A 465 -29.92 -7.27 -22.08
C GLY A 465 -28.64 -6.99 -21.28
N ASN A 466 -27.55 -7.71 -21.54
CA ASN A 466 -26.25 -7.41 -20.94
C ASN A 466 -25.49 -6.42 -21.83
N GLN A 467 -25.24 -5.22 -21.29
CA GLN A 467 -24.51 -4.16 -21.99
C GLN A 467 -23.68 -3.35 -21.00
N ASP A 468 -22.55 -2.84 -21.47
CA ASP A 468 -21.77 -1.80 -20.82
C ASP A 468 -22.32 -0.45 -21.28
N ASN A 469 -22.89 0.32 -20.36
CA ASN A 469 -23.51 1.61 -20.67
C ASN A 469 -22.51 2.76 -20.78
N PHE A 470 -21.29 2.58 -20.28
CA PHE A 470 -20.28 3.62 -20.17
C PHE A 470 -18.92 3.14 -20.70
N PRO A 471 -18.85 2.60 -21.94
CA PRO A 471 -17.61 2.03 -22.49
C PRO A 471 -16.52 3.11 -22.60
N LEU A 472 -15.29 2.76 -22.27
CA LEU A 472 -14.14 3.67 -22.34
C LEU A 472 -13.65 3.81 -23.78
N ILE A 473 -13.45 5.05 -24.25
CA ILE A 473 -12.94 5.34 -25.61
C ILE A 473 -11.43 5.11 -25.69
N ASN A 474 -10.72 5.55 -24.67
CA ASN A 474 -9.27 5.51 -24.63
C ASN A 474 -8.78 4.36 -23.77
N PHE A 475 -7.64 3.80 -24.16
CA PHE A 475 -6.96 2.81 -23.35
C PHE A 475 -6.68 3.40 -21.95
N PRO A 476 -7.04 2.69 -20.86
CA PRO A 476 -6.86 3.23 -19.53
C PRO A 476 -5.37 3.42 -19.23
N HIS A 477 -5.00 4.65 -18.92
CA HIS A 477 -3.66 5.03 -18.48
C HIS A 477 -3.45 4.70 -16.99
N PRO A 478 -2.19 4.65 -16.50
CA PRO A 478 -1.92 4.55 -15.07
C PRO A 478 -2.68 5.60 -14.25
N GLU A 479 -3.17 5.24 -13.07
CA GLU A 479 -3.69 6.15 -12.05
C GLU A 479 -2.69 6.18 -10.88
N ILE A 480 -2.41 7.38 -10.36
CA ILE A 480 -1.41 7.59 -9.31
C ILE A 480 -2.06 8.34 -8.16
N SER A 481 -1.90 7.83 -6.94
CA SER A 481 -2.35 8.45 -5.71
C SER A 481 -1.19 8.62 -4.74
N ILE A 482 -0.97 9.84 -4.26
CA ILE A 482 0.03 10.15 -3.24
C ILE A 482 -0.60 9.85 -1.88
N ILE A 483 -0.07 8.86 -1.16
CA ILE A 483 -0.44 8.57 0.23
C ILE A 483 0.37 9.48 1.16
N LYS A 484 1.66 9.68 0.86
CA LYS A 484 2.57 10.61 1.53
C LYS A 484 3.58 11.22 0.55
N PRO A 485 4.05 12.45 0.76
CA PRO A 485 3.65 13.39 1.82
C PRO A 485 2.26 14.00 1.56
N SER A 486 1.66 14.64 2.57
CA SER A 486 0.40 15.37 2.41
C SER A 486 0.65 16.82 1.97
N GLU A 487 -0.37 17.44 1.37
CA GLU A 487 -0.34 18.85 0.97
C GLU A 487 0.07 19.76 2.15
N ASN A 488 1.01 20.67 1.88
CA ASN A 488 1.60 21.63 2.81
C ASN A 488 2.36 21.03 4.00
N ASN A 489 2.78 19.75 3.94
CA ASN A 489 3.73 19.23 4.94
C ASN A 489 5.07 19.99 4.88
N ILE A 490 5.62 20.28 6.06
CA ILE A 490 6.85 21.05 6.24
C ILE A 490 8.00 20.10 6.58
N PHE A 491 9.12 20.24 5.87
CA PHE A 491 10.30 19.41 6.03
C PHE A 491 11.56 20.28 6.14
N GLY A 492 12.47 19.89 7.02
CA GLY A 492 13.76 20.58 7.19
C GLY A 492 14.87 20.00 6.31
N VAL A 493 16.04 19.82 6.90
CA VAL A 493 17.22 19.24 6.22
C VAL A 493 17.01 17.78 5.82
N THR A 494 16.13 17.06 6.51
CA THR A 494 15.80 15.67 6.17
C THR A 494 14.77 15.65 5.04
N PRO A 495 15.06 15.01 3.89
CA PRO A 495 14.11 14.92 2.80
C PRO A 495 12.85 14.13 3.21
N PRO A 496 11.69 14.46 2.62
CA PRO A 496 10.46 13.73 2.89
C PRO A 496 10.51 12.29 2.38
N GLU A 497 9.86 11.39 3.11
CA GLU A 497 9.47 10.07 2.61
C GLU A 497 8.23 10.19 1.71
N TYR A 498 8.16 9.35 0.68
CA TYR A 498 7.01 9.20 -0.19
C TYR A 498 6.42 7.79 -0.14
N GLU A 499 5.10 7.74 -0.17
CA GLU A 499 4.31 6.53 -0.23
C GLU A 499 3.28 6.72 -1.34
N ILE A 500 3.36 5.93 -2.41
CA ILE A 500 2.53 6.09 -3.61
C ILE A 500 1.73 4.82 -3.86
N SER A 501 0.45 4.98 -4.17
CA SER A 501 -0.40 3.92 -4.69
C SER A 501 -0.60 4.11 -6.18
N PHE A 502 -0.36 3.04 -6.93
CA PHE A 502 -0.63 2.98 -8.37
C PHE A 502 -1.82 2.07 -8.63
N PHE A 503 -2.64 2.46 -9.59
CA PHE A 503 -3.82 1.72 -10.02
C PHE A 503 -3.83 1.68 -11.56
N GLY A 504 -3.98 0.51 -12.18
CA GLY A 504 -3.86 0.35 -13.64
C GLY A 504 -2.88 -0.75 -14.07
N PHE A 505 -2.84 -1.04 -15.37
CA PHE A 505 -2.10 -2.16 -15.95
C PHE A 505 -0.65 -1.82 -16.25
N ASN A 506 0.22 -2.84 -16.14
CA ASN A 506 1.55 -2.88 -16.74
C ASN A 506 2.37 -1.60 -16.54
N ILE A 507 2.40 -1.06 -15.32
CA ILE A 507 3.30 0.03 -14.96
C ILE A 507 4.73 -0.39 -15.34
N ASP A 508 5.33 0.32 -16.28
CA ASP A 508 6.67 0.03 -16.81
C ASP A 508 7.71 0.80 -16.01
N THR A 509 7.64 2.13 -16.05
CA THR A 509 8.55 3.02 -15.32
C THR A 509 7.78 4.02 -14.46
N MET A 510 8.32 4.28 -13.28
CA MET A 510 7.82 5.29 -12.35
C MET A 510 8.95 6.24 -12.04
N TRP A 511 8.64 7.54 -12.00
CA TRP A 511 9.63 8.56 -11.68
C TRP A 511 9.01 9.76 -10.99
N TYR A 512 9.83 10.53 -10.30
CA TYR A 512 9.41 11.80 -9.72
C TYR A 512 10.37 12.93 -10.10
N THR A 513 9.89 14.15 -9.89
CA THR A 513 10.67 15.40 -9.97
C THR A 513 10.28 16.33 -8.83
N ILE A 514 11.25 17.13 -8.37
CA ILE A 514 11.08 18.22 -7.40
C ILE A 514 11.53 19.58 -7.96
N ASP A 515 11.93 19.63 -9.24
CA ASP A 515 12.53 20.81 -9.89
C ASP A 515 11.85 21.13 -11.22
N SER A 516 10.52 20.97 -11.29
CA SER A 516 9.71 21.19 -12.50
C SER A 516 10.10 20.33 -13.72
N GLY A 517 10.63 19.14 -13.48
CA GLY A 517 10.94 18.15 -14.51
C GLY A 517 12.34 18.26 -15.10
N LEU A 518 13.22 19.09 -14.52
CA LEU A 518 14.61 19.20 -14.97
C LEU A 518 15.41 17.93 -14.61
N THR A 519 15.12 17.34 -13.45
CA THR A 519 15.72 16.09 -13.01
C THR A 519 14.67 15.01 -12.85
N ILE A 520 14.91 13.86 -13.47
CA ILE A 520 14.05 12.67 -13.41
C ILE A 520 14.70 11.64 -12.50
N VAL A 521 14.01 11.26 -11.43
CA VAL A 521 14.46 10.19 -10.53
C VAL A 521 13.54 8.99 -10.67
N ILE A 522 14.08 7.88 -11.17
CA ILE A 522 13.35 6.62 -11.34
C ILE A 522 13.28 5.85 -10.02
N PHE A 523 12.12 5.27 -9.71
CA PHE A 523 11.94 4.42 -8.53
C PHE A 523 11.10 3.19 -8.82
N SER A 524 11.16 2.19 -7.94
CA SER A 524 10.40 0.93 -8.05
C SER A 524 9.61 0.57 -6.79
N ILE A 525 9.92 1.20 -5.66
CA ILE A 525 9.27 1.03 -4.36
C ILE A 525 9.16 2.38 -3.66
N ASN A 526 8.31 2.46 -2.63
CA ASN A 526 8.24 3.60 -1.73
C ASN A 526 9.61 3.87 -1.08
N GLY A 527 9.92 5.13 -0.80
CA GLY A 527 11.24 5.54 -0.34
C GLY A 527 11.29 7.00 0.09
N SER A 528 12.48 7.60 0.06
CA SER A 528 12.69 9.01 0.37
C SER A 528 13.10 9.79 -0.87
N ILE A 529 12.77 11.08 -0.91
CA ILE A 529 13.30 11.99 -1.92
C ILE A 529 14.83 12.01 -1.83
N ASP A 530 15.48 12.08 -3.00
CA ASP A 530 16.93 12.10 -3.12
C ASP A 530 17.52 13.27 -2.33
N SER A 531 18.45 12.98 -1.43
CA SER A 531 19.00 13.97 -0.51
C SER A 531 19.81 15.04 -1.23
N VAL A 532 20.52 14.70 -2.32
CA VAL A 532 21.34 15.66 -3.06
C VAL A 532 20.44 16.65 -3.79
N LEU A 533 19.36 16.18 -4.41
CA LEU A 533 18.37 17.06 -5.03
C LEU A 533 17.63 17.90 -3.99
N TRP A 534 17.26 17.32 -2.85
CA TRP A 534 16.63 18.04 -1.76
C TRP A 534 17.52 19.16 -1.22
N ASP A 535 18.79 18.87 -0.94
CA ASP A 535 19.76 19.84 -0.41
C ASP A 535 19.99 21.02 -1.37
N ALA A 536 19.88 20.79 -2.68
CA ALA A 536 20.06 21.81 -3.70
C ALA A 536 18.89 22.81 -3.82
N LEU A 537 17.70 22.48 -3.31
CA LEU A 537 16.53 23.36 -3.37
C LEU A 537 16.62 24.49 -2.33
N PRO A 538 16.17 25.72 -2.67
CA PRO A 538 15.97 26.77 -1.68
C PRO A 538 14.77 26.45 -0.77
N ASP A 539 14.72 27.11 0.38
CA ASP A 539 13.52 27.08 1.24
C ASP A 539 12.31 27.69 0.52
N GLY A 540 11.13 27.19 0.85
CA GLY A 540 9.85 27.59 0.25
C GLY A 540 9.02 26.41 -0.24
N ILE A 541 8.04 26.70 -1.09
CA ILE A 541 7.14 25.69 -1.66
C ILE A 541 7.88 24.87 -2.71
N VAL A 542 7.85 23.55 -2.54
CA VAL A 542 8.37 22.56 -3.49
C VAL A 542 7.20 21.75 -4.02
N THR A 543 6.99 21.78 -5.34
CA THR A 543 6.01 20.91 -6.00
C THR A 543 6.66 19.57 -6.34
N LEU A 544 6.22 18.52 -5.66
CA LEU A 544 6.66 17.15 -5.89
C LEU A 544 5.67 16.46 -6.83
N THR A 545 6.13 16.08 -8.02
CA THR A 545 5.31 15.42 -9.05
C THR A 545 5.78 13.99 -9.26
N PHE A 546 4.84 13.05 -9.18
CA PHE A 546 5.04 11.63 -9.49
C PHE A 546 4.42 11.29 -10.84
N PHE A 547 5.11 10.46 -11.60
CA PHE A 547 4.73 9.98 -12.91
C PHE A 547 4.79 8.46 -12.94
N ALA A 548 3.93 7.88 -13.78
CA ALA A 548 4.00 6.49 -14.16
C ALA A 548 3.64 6.37 -15.64
N ASN A 549 4.35 5.51 -16.35
CA ASN A 549 3.92 5.05 -17.66
C ASN A 549 3.57 3.56 -17.63
N ASP A 550 2.67 3.14 -18.52
CA ASP A 550 2.46 1.74 -18.80
C ASP A 550 3.38 1.24 -19.92
N THR A 551 3.40 -0.08 -20.16
CA THR A 551 4.16 -0.71 -21.25
C THR A 551 3.70 -0.28 -22.66
N ALA A 552 2.53 0.35 -22.80
CA ALA A 552 2.06 0.92 -24.06
C ALA A 552 2.55 2.37 -24.26
N GLY A 553 3.23 2.94 -23.26
CA GLY A 553 3.78 4.28 -23.28
C GLY A 553 2.81 5.36 -22.81
N ASN A 554 1.62 5.00 -22.31
CA ASN A 554 0.68 5.98 -21.75
C ASN A 554 1.21 6.49 -20.41
N VAL A 555 1.33 7.80 -20.28
CA VAL A 555 1.87 8.46 -19.07
C VAL A 555 0.74 9.16 -18.32
N ASN A 556 0.72 9.01 -17.00
CA ASN A 556 -0.06 9.87 -16.12
C ASN A 556 0.83 10.44 -15.01
N PHE A 557 0.36 11.50 -14.34
CA PHE A 557 1.06 12.15 -13.25
C PHE A 557 0.11 12.68 -12.18
N THR A 558 0.64 12.86 -10.98
CA THR A 558 -0.02 13.55 -9.86
C THR A 558 1.01 14.35 -9.07
N SER A 559 0.58 15.41 -8.39
CA SER A 559 1.49 16.30 -7.65
C SER A 559 0.98 16.63 -6.25
N VAL A 560 1.90 16.95 -5.36
CA VAL A 560 1.65 17.49 -4.02
C VAL A 560 2.58 18.66 -3.78
N ASN A 561 2.08 19.74 -3.15
CA ASN A 561 2.94 20.82 -2.70
C ASN A 561 3.36 20.57 -1.26
N ILE A 562 4.66 20.65 -1.01
CA ILE A 562 5.28 20.55 0.31
C ILE A 562 6.15 21.79 0.55
N ILE A 563 6.58 22.00 1.78
CA ILE A 563 7.36 23.18 2.18
C ILE A 563 8.72 22.71 2.69
N LYS A 564 9.80 23.25 2.12
CA LYS A 564 11.15 23.13 2.67
C LYS A 564 11.44 24.34 3.56
N ASP A 565 11.87 24.09 4.78
CA ASP A 565 12.16 25.13 5.76
C ASP A 565 13.38 24.75 6.61
N THR A 566 14.51 25.43 6.40
CA THR A 566 15.79 25.17 7.07
C THR A 566 16.32 26.39 7.83
N LEU A 567 15.57 27.50 7.81
CA LEU A 567 16.00 28.77 8.37
C LEU A 567 15.26 29.07 9.68
N PRO A 568 15.93 29.65 10.68
CA PRO A 568 15.24 30.14 11.87
C PRO A 568 14.42 31.41 11.57
N PRO A 569 13.38 31.70 12.37
CA PRO A 569 12.59 32.93 12.26
C PRO A 569 13.45 34.19 12.28
N GLU A 570 13.24 35.13 11.35
CA GLU A 570 13.96 36.42 11.35
C GLU A 570 13.19 37.47 12.16
N ILE A 571 13.81 37.99 13.23
CA ILE A 571 13.20 38.99 14.12
C ILE A 571 13.85 40.36 13.92
N GLN A 572 13.02 41.38 13.73
CA GLN A 572 13.38 42.80 13.79
C GLN A 572 12.66 43.47 14.95
N ILE A 573 13.40 44.29 15.72
CA ILE A 573 12.85 45.10 16.81
C ILE A 573 12.62 46.51 16.27
N LEU A 574 11.36 46.93 16.19
CA LEU A 574 10.97 48.27 15.74
C LEU A 574 10.91 49.26 16.93
N SER A 575 10.60 48.76 18.13
CA SER A 575 10.66 49.49 19.39
C SER A 575 10.81 48.48 20.55
N PRO A 576 11.54 48.79 21.64
CA PRO A 576 12.29 50.03 21.90
C PRO A 576 13.55 50.15 21.02
N ASN A 577 14.10 51.35 20.94
CA ASN A 577 15.36 51.61 20.24
C ASN A 577 16.56 51.37 21.15
N LEU A 578 17.71 51.12 20.52
CA LEU A 578 18.98 51.01 21.22
C LEU A 578 19.26 52.29 22.04
N ASN A 579 19.61 52.10 23.32
CA ASN A 579 19.89 53.14 24.32
C ASN A 579 18.69 53.99 24.78
N ASP A 580 17.46 53.56 24.49
CA ASP A 580 16.29 54.21 25.12
C ASP A 580 16.38 54.14 26.65
N ILE A 581 15.83 55.17 27.31
CA ILE A 581 15.86 55.32 28.77
C ILE A 581 14.46 55.20 29.31
N PHE A 582 14.25 54.28 30.26
CA PHE A 582 12.97 54.02 30.88
C PHE A 582 13.06 54.16 32.41
N GLY A 583 12.02 54.70 33.02
CA GLY A 583 11.91 54.84 34.48
C GLY A 583 11.23 53.65 35.14
N ILE A 584 10.28 53.93 36.04
CA ILE A 584 9.50 52.91 36.75
C ILE A 584 8.56 52.10 35.83
N ASN A 585 8.13 52.69 34.72
CA ASN A 585 7.28 52.04 33.74
C ASN A 585 8.13 51.24 32.74
N PRO A 586 7.79 49.97 32.46
CA PRO A 586 8.50 49.14 31.51
C PRO A 586 8.30 49.64 30.07
N PRO A 587 9.25 49.32 29.17
CA PRO A 587 9.07 49.59 27.75
C PRO A 587 7.93 48.77 27.16
N THR A 588 7.18 49.38 26.25
CA THR A 588 6.42 48.64 25.24
C THR A 588 7.37 48.16 24.13
N PHE A 589 7.02 47.09 23.45
CA PHE A 589 7.76 46.58 22.31
C PHE A 589 6.88 46.44 21.07
N GLU A 590 7.51 46.59 19.92
CA GLU A 590 6.94 46.36 18.59
C GLU A 590 7.99 45.64 17.73
N LEU A 591 7.58 44.54 17.08
CA LEU A 591 8.45 43.63 16.35
C LEU A 591 7.94 43.42 14.91
N SER A 592 8.83 43.00 14.03
CA SER A 592 8.50 42.35 12.76
C SER A 592 9.15 40.98 12.76
N ILE A 593 8.39 39.92 12.52
CA ILE A 593 8.88 38.54 12.47
C ILE A 593 8.55 37.99 11.09
N ASN A 594 9.59 37.67 10.31
CA ASN A 594 9.44 37.01 9.02
C ASN A 594 9.55 35.49 9.23
N GLU A 595 8.40 34.86 9.43
CA GLU A 595 8.26 33.41 9.60
C GLU A 595 6.84 33.00 9.20
N SER A 596 6.71 32.04 8.29
CA SER A 596 5.42 31.53 7.82
C SER A 596 4.82 30.45 8.72
N ASN A 597 5.69 29.73 9.46
CA ASN A 597 5.35 28.58 10.29
C ASN A 597 5.58 28.86 11.78
N LEU A 598 5.36 30.11 12.21
CA LEU A 598 5.66 30.59 13.56
C LEU A 598 4.82 29.86 14.61
N VAL A 599 5.47 29.24 15.60
CA VAL A 599 4.79 28.50 16.67
C VAL A 599 4.69 29.33 17.95
N SER A 600 5.79 29.91 18.42
CA SER A 600 5.79 30.67 19.65
C SER A 600 6.82 31.79 19.68
N THR A 601 6.55 32.79 20.52
CA THR A 601 7.44 33.92 20.76
C THR A 601 7.56 34.20 22.25
N TRP A 602 8.75 34.60 22.69
CA TRP A 602 9.02 34.97 24.08
C TRP A 602 10.14 35.98 24.18
N TYR A 603 10.26 36.64 25.32
CA TYR A 603 11.43 37.47 25.62
C TYR A 603 11.98 37.19 27.02
N THR A 604 13.21 37.63 27.25
CA THR A 604 13.86 37.64 28.56
C THR A 604 14.55 38.99 28.77
N ILE A 605 14.61 39.41 30.04
CA ILE A 605 15.37 40.59 30.49
C ILE A 605 16.43 40.21 31.53
N ASP A 606 16.68 38.90 31.70
CA ASP A 606 17.57 38.34 32.72
C ASP A 606 18.54 37.28 32.15
N GLY A 607 18.80 37.33 30.84
CA GLY A 607 19.75 36.42 30.18
C GLY A 607 19.20 35.00 29.99
N GLY A 608 17.88 34.85 29.91
CA GLY A 608 17.21 33.58 29.65
C GLY A 608 16.88 32.74 30.89
N ILE A 609 17.04 33.31 32.10
CA ILE A 609 16.63 32.62 33.34
C ILE A 609 15.10 32.53 33.40
N THR A 610 14.41 33.61 33.03
CA THR A 610 12.95 33.67 32.97
C THR A 610 12.50 34.08 31.57
N ASN A 611 11.63 33.27 30.97
CA ASN A 611 11.03 33.54 29.66
C ASN A 611 9.58 34.01 29.81
N TYR A 612 9.24 35.09 29.12
CA TYR A 612 7.90 35.65 29.08
C TYR A 612 7.32 35.48 27.68
N THR A 613 6.37 34.57 27.54
CA THR A 613 5.68 34.32 26.26
C THR A 613 4.71 35.45 25.93
N PHE A 614 4.57 35.77 24.65
CA PHE A 614 3.59 36.75 24.18
C PHE A 614 2.93 36.28 22.89
N SER A 615 1.89 36.99 22.44
CA SER A 615 1.17 36.73 21.19
C SER A 615 1.05 38.01 20.39
N GLY A 616 1.20 37.92 19.06
CA GLY A 616 1.22 39.08 18.18
C GLY A 616 2.60 39.75 18.13
N LEU A 617 2.64 40.94 17.54
CA LEU A 617 3.88 41.68 17.24
C LEU A 617 4.12 42.88 18.17
N THR A 618 3.21 43.17 19.09
CA THR A 618 3.32 44.27 20.04
C THR A 618 3.00 43.82 21.46
N GLY A 619 3.57 44.48 22.45
CA GLY A 619 3.33 44.17 23.85
C GLY A 619 4.06 45.08 24.83
N MET A 620 4.08 44.67 26.09
CA MET A 620 4.77 45.38 27.16
C MET A 620 5.64 44.42 27.96
N VAL A 621 6.86 44.85 28.30
CA VAL A 621 7.72 44.08 29.20
C VAL A 621 7.05 43.93 30.57
N ASN A 622 7.12 42.74 31.14
CA ASN A 622 6.40 42.37 32.34
C ASN A 622 6.76 43.30 33.51
N GLN A 623 5.76 43.96 34.08
CA GLN A 623 5.96 44.95 35.15
C GLN A 623 6.65 44.38 36.39
N ILE A 624 6.32 43.15 36.80
CA ILE A 624 6.91 42.53 38.00
C ILE A 624 8.40 42.25 37.75
N ALA A 625 8.72 41.68 36.58
CA ALA A 625 10.09 41.44 36.14
C ALA A 625 10.89 42.75 36.07
N TRP A 626 10.28 43.80 35.50
CA TRP A 626 10.87 45.11 35.38
C TRP A 626 11.16 45.73 36.75
N ASN A 627 10.22 45.67 37.69
CA ASN A 627 10.38 46.21 39.06
C ASN A 627 11.56 45.57 39.80
N ASN A 628 11.87 44.29 39.52
CA ASN A 628 12.99 43.59 40.13
C ASN A 628 14.36 44.00 39.56
N LYS A 629 14.42 44.80 38.48
CA LYS A 629 15.66 45.36 37.93
C LYS A 629 16.00 46.70 38.58
N GLY A 630 17.23 46.86 39.04
CA GLY A 630 17.78 48.16 39.48
C GLY A 630 18.13 49.09 38.30
N SER A 631 18.60 50.31 38.61
CA SER A 631 19.14 51.22 37.58
C SER A 631 20.34 50.59 36.88
N GLY A 632 20.44 50.78 35.57
CA GLY A 632 21.55 50.28 34.76
C GLY A 632 21.13 49.85 33.36
N LEU A 633 22.08 49.23 32.63
CA LEU A 633 21.82 48.65 31.31
C LEU A 633 21.03 47.34 31.44
N ILE A 634 19.98 47.22 30.62
CA ILE A 634 19.14 46.03 30.51
C ILE A 634 19.14 45.59 29.05
N THR A 635 19.52 44.32 28.82
CA THR A 635 19.34 43.67 27.51
C THR A 635 17.99 42.97 27.51
N ILE A 636 17.16 43.27 26.52
CA ILE A 636 15.94 42.50 26.21
C ILE A 636 16.26 41.62 25.02
N SER A 637 16.14 40.31 25.18
CA SER A 637 16.30 39.33 24.11
C SER A 637 14.94 38.80 23.72
N PHE A 638 14.52 39.01 22.48
CA PHE A 638 13.30 38.46 21.88
C PHE A 638 13.64 37.20 21.10
N TYR A 639 12.79 36.19 21.21
CA TYR A 639 12.93 34.88 20.58
C TYR A 639 11.65 34.51 19.85
N ALA A 640 11.81 33.74 18.78
CA ALA A 640 10.75 33.15 18.01
C ALA A 640 11.18 31.73 17.60
N ASN A 641 10.25 30.78 17.62
CA ASN A 641 10.50 29.46 17.05
C ASN A 641 9.45 29.06 16.01
N ASP A 642 9.91 28.32 15.01
CA ASP A 642 9.05 27.74 13.99
C ASP A 642 8.52 26.35 14.40
N SER A 643 7.79 25.73 13.48
CA SER A 643 7.22 24.39 13.64
C SER A 643 8.23 23.23 13.64
N LEU A 644 9.45 23.47 13.14
CA LEU A 644 10.54 22.50 13.10
C LEU A 644 11.49 22.64 14.30
N GLY A 645 11.28 23.67 15.14
CA GLY A 645 12.07 23.95 16.33
C GLY A 645 13.30 24.81 16.07
N HIS A 646 13.45 25.43 14.89
CA HIS A 646 14.48 26.44 14.70
C HIS A 646 14.14 27.69 15.51
N ILE A 647 15.15 28.26 16.17
CA ILE A 647 14.99 29.40 17.07
C ILE A 647 15.75 30.60 16.52
N GLY A 648 15.03 31.66 16.20
CA GLY A 648 15.58 32.98 15.93
C GLY A 648 15.58 33.84 17.18
N PHE A 649 16.55 34.75 17.31
CA PHE A 649 16.56 35.72 18.40
C PHE A 649 17.14 37.07 17.97
N LYS A 650 16.72 38.14 18.68
CA LYS A 650 17.23 39.50 18.51
C LYS A 650 17.27 40.24 19.84
N ASP A 651 18.35 40.97 20.06
CA ASP A 651 18.57 41.75 21.27
C ASP A 651 18.39 43.24 21.03
N VAL A 652 17.91 43.93 22.07
CA VAL A 652 18.01 45.39 22.21
C VAL A 652 18.54 45.74 23.60
N GLN A 653 19.49 46.66 23.66
CA GLN A 653 19.99 47.20 24.92
C GLN A 653 19.34 48.54 25.20
N ILE A 654 18.73 48.65 26.39
CA ILE A 654 18.11 49.86 26.91
C ILE A 654 18.70 50.18 28.28
N SER A 655 18.35 51.33 28.83
CA SER A 655 18.73 51.71 30.19
C SER A 655 17.50 51.92 31.06
N LYS A 656 17.58 51.43 32.29
CA LYS A 656 16.62 51.73 33.35
C LYS A 656 17.22 52.77 34.29
N ASP A 657 16.49 53.84 34.56
CA ASP A 657 16.91 54.87 35.51
C ASP A 657 15.78 55.24 36.48
N ILE A 658 15.99 54.92 37.76
CA ILE A 658 15.09 55.22 38.87
C ILE A 658 15.73 56.13 39.93
N VAL A 659 16.87 56.76 39.61
CA VAL A 659 17.61 57.59 40.56
C VAL A 659 17.24 59.06 40.34
N ASN A 660 16.63 59.67 41.35
CA ASN A 660 16.34 61.11 41.31
C ASN A 660 17.64 61.93 41.20
N PRO A 661 17.67 63.01 40.40
CA PRO A 661 18.69 64.04 40.50
C PRO A 661 18.81 64.57 41.93
N VAL A 662 20.01 64.96 42.35
CA VAL A 662 20.25 65.56 43.68
C VAL A 662 20.62 67.02 43.50
N THR A 663 19.89 67.91 44.16
CA THR A 663 20.12 69.37 44.12
C THR A 663 20.72 69.80 45.46
N PHE A 664 21.74 70.67 45.43
CA PHE A 664 22.29 71.36 46.60
C PHE A 664 22.14 72.87 46.42
N ILE A 665 21.67 73.56 47.46
CA ILE A 665 21.49 75.02 47.46
C ILE A 665 22.64 75.65 48.27
N TYR A 666 23.41 76.53 47.64
CA TYR A 666 24.46 77.30 48.31
C TYR A 666 23.98 78.68 48.75
N ILE A 667 23.15 79.32 47.93
CA ILE A 667 22.53 80.62 48.16
C ILE A 667 21.12 80.57 47.54
N PRO A 668 20.07 81.17 48.14
CA PRO A 668 20.10 81.86 49.43
C PRO A 668 20.39 80.93 50.60
N LEU A 669 20.86 81.51 51.70
CA LEU A 669 21.04 80.77 52.96
C LEU A 669 19.71 80.73 53.71
N GLU A 670 19.50 79.66 54.48
CA GLU A 670 18.35 79.52 55.37
C GLU A 670 18.18 80.77 56.27
N ASP A 671 16.93 81.22 56.43
CA ASP A 671 16.52 82.42 57.17
C ASP A 671 17.11 83.75 56.66
N GLY A 672 17.67 83.78 55.45
CA GLY A 672 18.14 85.02 54.83
C GLY A 672 17.03 86.07 54.70
N ILE A 673 17.30 87.32 55.10
CA ILE A 673 16.31 88.41 55.08
C ILE A 673 16.46 89.23 53.80
N PHE A 674 15.39 89.31 53.01
CA PHE A 674 15.35 90.03 51.73
C PHE A 674 14.21 91.07 51.74
N GLY A 675 14.47 92.23 51.13
CA GLY A 675 13.52 93.33 51.04
C GLY A 675 12.65 93.24 49.78
N THR A 676 12.57 94.35 49.06
CA THR A 676 11.85 94.44 47.78
C THR A 676 12.59 93.76 46.61
N THR A 677 13.90 93.53 46.74
CA THR A 677 14.71 92.79 45.77
C THR A 677 14.73 91.29 46.11
N PRO A 678 14.46 90.39 45.15
CA PRO A 678 14.48 88.94 45.36
C PRO A 678 15.88 88.42 45.71
N PRO A 679 15.97 87.27 46.39
CA PRO A 679 17.23 86.56 46.55
C PRO A 679 17.78 86.07 45.21
N ASN A 680 19.11 86.14 45.07
CA ASN A 680 19.82 85.35 44.07
C ASN A 680 19.90 83.89 44.51
N PHE A 681 19.96 82.96 43.55
CA PHE A 681 20.24 81.56 43.80
C PHE A 681 21.56 81.12 43.18
N ASN A 682 22.25 80.21 43.87
CA ASN A 682 23.38 79.45 43.38
C ASN A 682 23.23 78.02 43.87
N ILE A 683 23.10 77.07 42.95
CA ILE A 683 22.80 75.67 43.23
C ILE A 683 23.78 74.74 42.49
N SER A 684 23.88 73.48 42.88
CA SER A 684 24.48 72.43 42.04
C SER A 684 23.54 71.25 41.93
N ILE A 685 23.44 70.67 40.73
CA ILE A 685 22.62 69.50 40.48
C ILE A 685 23.54 68.37 40.03
N THR A 686 23.49 67.24 40.74
CA THR A 686 24.21 66.00 40.39
C THR A 686 23.20 64.94 39.98
N GLY A 687 23.33 64.45 38.75
CA GLY A 687 22.46 63.44 38.15
C GLY A 687 22.85 63.23 36.69
N VAL A 688 22.51 62.06 36.12
CA VAL A 688 22.71 61.79 34.69
C VAL A 688 21.49 62.26 33.90
N ASN A 689 21.68 62.64 32.64
CA ASN A 689 20.58 62.92 31.70
C ASN A 689 19.54 63.98 32.17
N LEU A 690 19.97 65.06 32.85
CA LEU A 690 19.09 66.14 33.29
C LEU A 690 18.38 66.81 32.09
N VAL A 691 17.06 66.99 32.17
CA VAL A 691 16.21 67.54 31.10
C VAL A 691 15.60 68.89 31.44
N SER A 692 15.15 69.09 32.68
CA SER A 692 14.50 70.35 33.07
C SER A 692 14.77 70.73 34.53
N THR A 693 14.76 72.04 34.78
CA THR A 693 14.99 72.63 36.10
C THR A 693 14.04 73.81 36.31
N TRP A 694 13.39 73.86 37.47
CA TRP A 694 12.46 74.94 37.83
C TRP A 694 12.44 75.18 39.34
N TYR A 695 11.95 76.32 39.78
CA TYR A 695 11.66 76.57 41.19
C TYR A 695 10.25 77.12 41.39
N THR A 696 9.78 77.08 42.63
CA THR A 696 8.55 77.74 43.09
C THR A 696 8.80 78.43 44.43
N ILE A 697 8.10 79.54 44.66
CA ILE A 697 8.12 80.28 45.94
C ILE A 697 6.73 80.32 46.61
N ASP A 698 5.72 79.72 45.98
CA ASP A 698 4.31 79.79 46.38
C ASP A 698 3.69 78.39 46.58
N GLY A 699 4.53 77.39 46.84
CA GLY A 699 4.09 76.01 47.08
C GLY A 699 3.71 75.25 45.80
N GLY A 700 4.20 75.67 44.64
CA GLY A 700 4.01 75.00 43.36
C GLY A 700 2.81 75.49 42.55
N LEU A 701 2.17 76.59 42.94
CA LEU A 701 1.12 77.23 42.14
C LEU A 701 1.73 77.84 40.88
N THR A 702 2.93 78.41 41.01
CA THR A 702 3.71 78.97 39.90
C THR A 702 5.08 78.29 39.83
N ASN A 703 5.43 77.75 38.66
CA ASN A 703 6.71 77.09 38.41
C ASN A 703 7.53 77.93 37.43
N ILE A 704 8.67 78.45 37.89
CA ILE A 704 9.57 79.26 37.07
C ILE A 704 10.73 78.39 36.58
N THR A 705 10.78 78.14 35.27
CA THR A 705 11.89 77.42 34.64
C THR A 705 13.12 78.31 34.56
N PHE A 706 14.29 77.75 34.81
CA PHE A 706 15.56 78.46 34.68
C PHE A 706 16.59 77.64 33.90
N SER A 707 17.59 78.32 33.35
CA SER A 707 18.74 77.69 32.69
C SER A 707 20.03 78.13 33.39
N GLY A 708 20.95 77.19 33.62
CA GLY A 708 22.16 77.42 34.42
C GLY A 708 21.97 77.15 35.91
N LEU A 709 23.05 77.32 36.68
CA LEU A 709 23.12 76.99 38.10
C LEU A 709 23.12 78.22 39.03
N ILE A 710 23.12 79.42 38.46
CA ILE A 710 23.14 80.70 39.17
C ILE A 710 22.10 81.62 38.53
N GLY A 711 21.29 82.30 39.32
CA GLY A 711 20.26 83.21 38.84
C GLY A 711 19.66 84.06 39.95
N SER A 712 18.53 84.70 39.65
CA SER A 712 17.70 85.43 40.62
C SER A 712 16.32 84.83 40.66
N ILE A 713 15.70 84.80 41.84
CA ILE A 713 14.26 84.56 41.93
C ILE A 713 13.54 85.69 41.17
N ASP A 714 12.48 85.31 40.47
CA ASP A 714 11.68 86.18 39.62
C ASP A 714 11.14 87.37 40.41
N GLN A 715 11.34 88.57 39.86
CA GLN A 715 11.04 89.83 40.55
C GLN A 715 9.54 90.08 40.68
N ASP A 716 8.74 89.65 39.70
CA ASP A 716 7.30 89.89 39.69
C ASP A 716 6.61 88.93 40.68
N GLU A 717 6.99 87.65 40.68
CA GLU A 717 6.55 86.67 41.67
C GLU A 717 6.99 87.07 43.09
N TRP A 718 8.25 87.50 43.24
CA TRP A 718 8.75 87.98 44.53
C TRP A 718 7.99 89.22 45.00
N TYR A 719 7.59 90.13 44.11
CA TYR A 719 6.83 91.32 44.47
C TYR A 719 5.45 90.97 45.04
N VAL A 720 4.76 90.00 44.43
CA VAL A 720 3.42 89.53 44.84
C VAL A 720 3.43 88.73 46.15
N ALA A 721 4.53 88.03 46.47
CA ALA A 721 4.66 87.27 47.71
C ALA A 721 4.42 88.13 48.98
N LEU A 722 3.66 87.61 49.95
CA LEU A 722 3.39 88.31 51.21
C LEU A 722 4.67 88.44 52.08
N GLU A 723 4.73 89.46 52.94
CA GLU A 723 5.81 89.55 53.94
C GLU A 723 5.73 88.36 54.92
N GLY A 724 6.88 87.80 55.27
CA GLY A 724 6.97 86.59 56.11
C GLY A 724 7.99 85.58 55.60
N GLN A 725 7.89 84.35 56.11
CA GLN A 725 8.70 83.23 55.63
C GLN A 725 8.22 82.76 54.25
N ILE A 726 9.16 82.64 53.32
CA ILE A 726 8.95 82.17 51.95
C ILE A 726 9.82 80.94 51.73
N THR A 727 9.21 79.82 51.37
CA THR A 727 9.92 78.58 51.01
C THR A 727 10.16 78.55 49.51
N ILE A 728 11.42 78.52 49.11
CA ILE A 728 11.84 78.34 47.72
C ILE A 728 12.13 76.85 47.52
N THR A 729 11.40 76.19 46.62
CA THR A 729 11.65 74.78 46.26
C THR A 729 12.23 74.71 44.87
N PHE A 730 13.42 74.10 44.73
CA PHE A 730 14.07 73.81 43.46
C PHE A 730 13.78 72.37 43.04
N TYR A 731 13.50 72.19 41.77
CA TYR A 731 13.22 70.92 41.13
C TYR A 731 14.20 70.67 39.97
N ALA A 732 14.61 69.41 39.83
CA ALA A 732 15.44 68.94 38.75
C ALA A 732 14.87 67.61 38.23
N GLN A 733 14.57 67.53 36.94
CA GLN A 733 14.02 66.32 36.32
C GLN A 733 14.98 65.74 35.28
N ASP A 734 15.24 64.44 35.35
CA ASP A 734 16.01 63.72 34.33
C ASP A 734 15.16 63.22 33.15
N ARG A 735 15.82 62.61 32.16
CA ARG A 735 15.20 62.08 30.96
C ARG A 735 14.31 60.85 31.18
N ALA A 736 14.46 60.15 32.31
CA ALA A 736 13.58 59.06 32.72
C ALA A 736 12.33 59.57 33.48
N GLY A 737 12.28 60.88 33.75
CA GLY A 737 11.18 61.55 34.44
C GLY A 737 11.34 61.59 35.95
N ASN A 738 12.48 61.16 36.51
CA ASN A 738 12.74 61.21 37.95
C ASN A 738 12.96 62.66 38.38
N ILE A 739 12.30 63.08 39.46
CA ILE A 739 12.34 64.46 39.95
C ILE A 739 13.05 64.51 41.31
N GLY A 740 14.16 65.23 41.34
CA GLY A 740 14.85 65.66 42.54
C GLY A 740 14.32 66.99 43.04
N THR A 741 14.21 67.14 44.36
CA THR A 741 13.73 68.37 45.00
C THR A 741 14.62 68.79 46.15
N GLU A 742 14.88 70.09 46.29
CA GLU A 742 15.57 70.67 47.45
C GLU A 742 14.94 72.03 47.81
N THR A 743 14.89 72.36 49.09
CA THR A 743 14.19 73.56 49.58
C THR A 743 15.07 74.45 50.44
N VAL A 744 14.82 75.75 50.39
CA VAL A 744 15.40 76.73 51.33
C VAL A 744 14.33 77.72 51.78
N MET A 745 14.31 78.07 53.06
CA MET A 745 13.42 79.08 53.61
C MET A 745 14.13 80.42 53.75
N VAL A 746 13.49 81.50 53.29
CA VAL A 746 13.99 82.87 53.41
C VAL A 746 12.90 83.77 53.99
N ILE A 747 13.24 84.98 54.43
CA ILE A 747 12.30 85.92 55.05
C ILE A 747 12.17 87.18 54.19
N LYS A 748 10.97 87.49 53.70
CA LYS A 748 10.66 88.76 53.03
C LYS A 748 10.20 89.80 54.05
N ARG A 749 10.89 90.95 54.13
CA ARG A 749 10.57 92.04 55.07
C ARG A 749 10.78 93.42 54.44
N ILE A 750 9.72 94.22 54.35
CA ILE A 750 9.78 95.56 53.75
C ILE A 750 9.80 96.62 54.88
N PRO A 751 10.83 97.49 54.97
CA PRO A 751 10.85 98.54 55.98
C PRO A 751 9.79 99.63 55.67
N PRO A 752 9.10 100.19 56.69
CA PRO A 752 8.06 101.20 56.48
C PRO A 752 8.64 102.52 55.96
N SER A 753 7.96 103.13 54.98
CA SER A 753 8.31 104.44 54.41
C SER A 753 8.24 105.56 55.46
N PRO A 754 9.19 106.52 55.50
CA PRO A 754 9.15 107.63 56.46
C PRO A 754 7.98 108.58 56.19
N SER A 755 7.20 108.87 57.23
CA SER A 755 6.16 109.91 57.26
C SER A 755 6.79 111.32 57.21
N ILE A 756 6.24 112.19 56.36
CA ILE A 756 6.70 113.58 56.16
C ILE A 756 6.02 114.53 57.16
N PRO A 757 6.77 115.31 57.97
CA PRO A 757 6.24 116.44 58.74
C PRO A 757 6.66 117.80 58.16
N GLY A 758 5.66 118.64 57.84
CA GLY A 758 5.70 120.09 58.11
C GLY A 758 6.06 121.06 56.98
N TYR A 759 5.06 121.46 56.17
CA TYR A 759 4.78 122.90 55.93
C TYR A 759 3.26 123.12 55.86
N ASN A 760 2.81 124.11 56.64
CA ASN A 760 1.44 124.60 56.76
C ASN A 760 1.46 126.06 56.31
N ILE A 761 0.65 126.46 55.32
CA ILE A 761 0.27 127.85 55.11
C ILE A 761 -1.24 127.89 54.80
N TYR A 762 -2.02 128.02 55.87
CA TYR A 762 -3.27 128.78 55.85
C TYR A 762 -2.99 130.20 55.36
N LEU A 763 -2.94 130.41 54.04
CA LEU A 763 -3.04 131.74 53.44
C LEU A 763 -3.34 131.67 51.93
N LEU A 764 -4.57 131.28 51.55
CA LEU A 764 -5.33 131.95 50.49
C LEU A 764 -6.74 131.36 50.35
N PHE A 765 -7.65 131.80 51.21
CA PHE A 765 -9.01 132.09 50.77
C PHE A 765 -9.00 133.54 50.30
N GLY A 766 -9.34 133.78 49.04
CA GLY A 766 -9.69 135.11 48.54
C GLY A 766 -9.14 135.45 47.17
N ILE A 767 -9.94 135.12 46.14
CA ILE A 767 -10.30 135.96 44.97
C ILE A 767 -10.19 135.21 43.62
N VAL A 768 -11.39 134.98 43.05
CA VAL A 768 -11.78 134.95 41.62
C VAL A 768 -11.48 133.66 40.85
N PHE A 769 -12.44 132.88 40.33
CA PHE A 769 -13.84 133.13 39.92
C PHE A 769 -14.05 134.32 38.99
N ILE A 770 -13.49 134.24 37.78
CA ILE A 770 -14.10 134.43 36.44
C ILE A 770 -12.98 134.16 35.43
N GLY A 771 -13.20 133.16 34.57
CA GLY A 771 -12.26 132.71 33.54
C GLY A 771 -12.80 131.49 32.80
N LEU A 772 -14.09 131.54 32.50
CA LEU A 772 -14.82 130.62 31.63
C LEU A 772 -14.55 131.05 30.18
N ILE A 773 -14.71 130.10 29.25
CA ILE A 773 -14.98 130.28 27.80
C ILE A 773 -13.72 130.27 26.89
N PHE A 774 -13.49 129.19 26.15
CA PHE A 774 -14.11 128.95 24.83
C PHE A 774 -13.97 127.46 24.48
N SER A 775 -15.03 126.69 24.64
CA SER A 775 -16.06 126.39 23.62
C SER A 775 -15.60 125.38 22.57
N LEU A 776 -16.36 124.28 22.54
CA LEU A 776 -16.94 123.68 21.33
C LEU A 776 -15.93 123.20 20.27
N GLN A 777 -15.92 121.90 20.01
CA GLN A 777 -16.91 121.34 19.08
C GLN A 777 -16.80 119.82 18.95
N LYS A 778 -17.99 119.22 19.00
CA LYS A 778 -18.45 118.09 18.17
C LYS A 778 -17.92 116.70 18.49
N LYS A 779 -18.74 115.66 18.37
CA LYS A 779 -20.20 115.47 18.41
C LYS A 779 -20.36 113.96 18.22
N HIS A 780 -21.28 113.40 18.99
CA HIS A 780 -22.20 112.33 18.61
C HIS A 780 -21.70 110.90 18.29
N LYS A 781 -22.08 109.97 19.21
CA LYS A 781 -23.22 109.01 19.12
C LYS A 781 -23.15 107.93 17.99
N PRO A 782 -23.90 106.81 18.11
CA PRO A 782 -23.89 105.76 19.14
C PRO A 782 -24.04 104.33 18.48
N ILE A 783 -24.18 103.29 19.30
CA ILE A 783 -25.04 102.07 19.22
C ILE A 783 -25.54 101.67 17.79
N ILE A 784 -25.39 100.42 17.33
CA ILE A 784 -26.35 99.30 17.48
C ILE A 784 -25.74 98.02 16.87
N SER A 785 -26.12 96.86 17.44
CA SER A 785 -26.09 95.46 16.95
C SER A 785 -24.75 94.77 16.74
#